data_AF-A0A8X7X0Q2-F1
#
_entry.id   AF-A0A8X7X0Q2-F1
#
_cell.length_a   1.000
_cell.length_b   1.000
_cell.length_c   1.000
_cell.angle_alpha   90.00
_cell.angle_beta   90.00
_cell.angle_gamma   90.00
#
_symmetry.space_group_name_H-M   'P 1'
#
loop_
_entity.id
_entity.type
_entity.pdbx_description
1 polymer ?
#
loop_
_entity_poly.entity_id
_entity_poly.type
_entity_poly.pdbx_seq_one_letter_code
_entity_poly.pdbx_strand_id
1 'polypeptide(L)'
;MDLPEPAVGATGQQVKDELSEKCQKLFQAFLEEFQNSDGDIKYLQDAEELIRPERNTLLVSFGDLEQFNQELSTTIQEEFYRVYPYLCRAVRNFARDHGNIPANKEFYVAIQDLPSRHKIRELTTARVGTLVRISGQVVRTHPVHPELVSGTFLCLDCQTVLKDVEQQFKYTQPNICRNPVCNNRRRFMLDTNKSRFVDFQKVRIQETQAELPRGSIPRSMEVIVRAEAVESAQAGDKCDFIGCLIVVPDVSQLTTPGARAETSSRVAGSEGYENEGVRGLRALGVRELSYKLSFLACHVAPTSPRFGGKELRDEEQTAESIKNQMSVKEWEKVFEMSQDKNLYHNLCTSLFPTIHGNDEVKRGILLMLFGGVPKTTMEGTSLRGDINVCVVGDPSTAKSQFLKHVEEFSPRAVYTSGKASSAAGLTAAVVRDEESHEFVIEAGALMLADNGVCCIDEFDKMDMKDQVAIHEAMEQQTISITKAGVKATLNARTSILAAANPIGGRYDRSKSLKQNVNLTAPIMSRFDLFFILVDDSNEVTDYAIARRIVDLHSRIEESIDRMYTLDEIRRYLLFARQFKPRISKESEDFIVEQYKRLRQRDGSGVSKSSWRITVRQLESMIRLSEAMARMHCCDEVQPKHVKEAFRLLNKSIIRVETPDVNLDQEDHEEEENEAEEQPVVNGINGHADVPNGDINGHPEKMTVETAKPALRLSFSEYRRISNLLVLHLRQAEEEDDDSVLRKNALINWYLKEIEAEIDSEEELINKKKIIEKVIHRLVHYDHILIELTQSGLKGSSEESEGSAEADPFLVVNPNYTLED
;
A
#
# COMPACT_ATOMS: atom_id res chain seq x y z
N MET A 1 64.64 -11.68 -21.37
CA MET A 1 65.18 -12.74 -20.51
C MET A 1 64.14 -13.83 -20.48
N ASP A 2 64.28 -14.78 -21.39
CA ASP A 2 63.39 -15.92 -21.55
C ASP A 2 63.57 -16.87 -20.36
N LEU A 3 62.51 -17.03 -19.56
CA LEU A 3 62.44 -18.06 -18.53
C LEU A 3 62.09 -19.39 -19.21
N PRO A 4 62.86 -20.46 -18.99
CA PRO A 4 62.61 -21.75 -19.63
C PRO A 4 61.35 -22.39 -19.05
N GLU A 5 60.52 -22.93 -19.94
CA GLU A 5 59.37 -23.78 -19.62
C GLU A 5 59.81 -24.96 -18.72
N PRO A 6 59.09 -25.26 -17.63
CA PRO A 6 59.37 -26.45 -16.85
C PRO A 6 58.93 -27.69 -17.64
N ALA A 7 59.89 -28.56 -17.90
CA ALA A 7 59.68 -29.88 -18.50
C ALA A 7 58.61 -30.68 -17.75
N VAL A 8 57.47 -30.92 -18.42
CA VAL A 8 56.38 -31.75 -17.92
C VAL A 8 56.76 -33.22 -18.10
N GLY A 9 57.27 -33.83 -17.03
CA GLY A 9 57.37 -35.27 -16.89
C GLY A 9 55.96 -35.91 -16.79
N ALA A 10 55.81 -37.04 -17.46
CA ALA A 10 54.54 -37.74 -17.72
C ALA A 10 53.70 -38.08 -16.48
N THR A 11 52.57 -37.38 -16.32
CA THR A 11 51.35 -37.85 -15.64
C THR A 11 50.13 -37.24 -16.34
N GLY A 12 49.34 -38.08 -17.04
CA GLY A 12 48.00 -37.79 -17.60
C GLY A 12 47.82 -36.43 -18.30
N GLN A 13 47.95 -36.40 -19.64
CA GLN A 13 47.47 -35.25 -20.42
C GLN A 13 46.01 -34.97 -20.05
N GLN A 14 45.75 -33.79 -19.49
CA GLN A 14 44.39 -33.28 -19.37
C GLN A 14 43.82 -33.21 -20.79
N VAL A 15 42.69 -33.88 -21.02
CA VAL A 15 42.00 -33.80 -22.32
C VAL A 15 41.55 -32.34 -22.48
N LYS A 16 42.04 -31.69 -23.54
CA LYS A 16 41.65 -30.33 -23.85
C LYS A 16 40.20 -30.34 -24.32
N ASP A 17 39.39 -29.48 -23.72
CA ASP A 17 38.03 -29.27 -24.17
C ASP A 17 38.04 -28.28 -25.34
N GLU A 18 38.14 -28.79 -26.57
CA GLU A 18 38.25 -27.98 -27.78
C GLU A 18 37.07 -27.02 -27.98
N LEU A 19 35.85 -27.44 -27.62
CA LEU A 19 34.64 -26.63 -27.74
C LEU A 19 34.72 -25.43 -26.77
N SER A 20 35.09 -25.70 -25.52
CA SER A 20 35.22 -24.65 -24.50
C SER A 20 36.37 -23.68 -24.78
N GLU A 21 37.51 -24.17 -25.29
CA GLU A 21 38.63 -23.30 -25.72
C GLU A 21 38.27 -22.46 -26.96
N LYS A 22 37.54 -23.03 -27.93
CA LYS A 22 37.02 -22.29 -29.09
C LYS A 22 36.06 -21.19 -28.63
N CYS A 23 35.12 -21.53 -27.75
CA CYS A 23 34.17 -20.58 -27.15
C CYS A 23 34.89 -19.45 -26.40
N GLN A 24 35.92 -19.78 -25.62
CA GLN A 24 36.74 -18.79 -24.91
C GLN A 24 37.38 -17.78 -25.87
N LYS A 25 37.98 -18.24 -26.98
CA LYS A 25 38.62 -17.36 -27.96
C LYS A 25 37.61 -16.48 -28.70
N LEU A 26 36.49 -17.06 -29.12
CA LEU A 26 35.42 -16.32 -29.79
C LEU A 26 34.80 -15.28 -28.88
N PHE A 27 34.62 -15.60 -27.59
CA PHE A 27 34.08 -14.67 -26.61
C PHE A 27 35.09 -13.55 -26.28
N GLN A 28 36.38 -13.85 -26.21
CA GLN A 28 37.40 -12.82 -26.07
C GLN A 28 37.42 -11.87 -27.29
N ALA A 29 37.36 -12.41 -28.51
CA ALA A 29 37.25 -11.60 -29.72
C ALA A 29 35.99 -10.72 -29.72
N PHE A 30 34.86 -11.25 -29.27
CA PHE A 30 33.63 -10.47 -29.09
C PHE A 30 33.82 -9.26 -28.16
N LEU A 31 34.50 -9.43 -27.02
CA LEU A 31 34.74 -8.32 -26.08
C LEU A 31 35.67 -7.25 -26.66
N GLU A 32 36.60 -7.63 -27.54
CA GLU A 32 37.57 -6.73 -28.17
C GLU A 32 37.02 -6.02 -29.42
N GLU A 33 36.18 -6.70 -30.21
CA GLU A 33 35.73 -6.23 -31.52
C GLU A 33 34.34 -5.58 -31.50
N PHE A 34 33.49 -5.85 -30.50
CA PHE A 34 32.11 -5.37 -30.51
C PHE A 34 32.01 -3.86 -30.27
N GLN A 35 31.48 -3.15 -31.27
CA GLN A 35 31.32 -1.69 -31.27
C GLN A 35 29.85 -1.29 -31.16
N ASN A 36 29.60 -0.20 -30.44
CA ASN A 36 28.29 0.47 -30.42
C ASN A 36 28.03 1.21 -31.74
N SER A 37 26.81 1.73 -31.90
CA SER A 37 26.41 2.60 -33.01
C SER A 37 27.32 3.83 -33.21
N ASP A 38 28.02 4.24 -32.15
CA ASP A 38 28.90 5.42 -32.13
C ASP A 38 30.37 5.10 -32.47
N GLY A 39 30.69 3.82 -32.75
CA GLY A 39 32.04 3.36 -33.10
C GLY A 39 32.97 3.07 -31.92
N ASP A 40 32.51 3.32 -30.69
CA ASP A 40 33.23 3.01 -29.45
C ASP A 40 32.97 1.56 -29.00
N ILE A 41 33.99 0.93 -28.40
CA ILE A 41 33.88 -0.43 -27.83
C ILE A 41 33.08 -0.34 -26.52
N LYS A 42 31.88 -0.94 -26.51
CA LYS A 42 30.93 -0.86 -25.38
C LYS A 42 31.52 -1.39 -24.07
N TYR A 43 32.10 -2.59 -24.14
CA TYR A 43 32.54 -3.34 -22.96
C TYR A 43 33.88 -2.87 -22.40
N LEU A 44 34.56 -1.94 -23.08
CA LEU A 44 35.84 -1.40 -22.64
C LEU A 44 35.68 -0.54 -21.38
N GLN A 45 34.69 0.36 -21.37
CA GLN A 45 34.41 1.22 -20.22
C GLN A 45 34.02 0.39 -18.98
N ASP A 46 33.17 -0.61 -19.16
CA ASP A 46 32.77 -1.51 -18.07
C ASP A 46 33.96 -2.34 -17.55
N ALA A 47 34.91 -2.72 -18.42
CA ALA A 47 36.12 -3.42 -18.02
C ALA A 47 37.12 -2.52 -17.28
N GLU A 48 37.20 -1.23 -17.61
CA GLU A 48 37.96 -0.26 -16.81
C GLU A 48 37.35 -0.10 -15.40
N GLU A 49 36.01 -0.06 -15.28
CA GLU A 49 35.35 -0.05 -13.98
C GLU A 49 35.63 -1.32 -13.17
N LEU A 50 35.80 -2.47 -13.85
CA LEU A 50 36.10 -3.77 -13.25
C LEU A 50 37.48 -3.83 -12.55
N ILE A 51 38.35 -2.85 -12.80
CA ILE A 51 39.64 -2.72 -12.09
C ILE A 51 39.40 -2.33 -10.62
N ARG A 52 38.32 -1.59 -10.31
CA ARG A 52 37.99 -1.18 -8.93
C ARG A 52 37.85 -2.42 -8.03
N PRO A 53 38.34 -2.38 -6.78
CA PRO A 53 38.42 -3.57 -5.93
C PRO A 53 37.05 -4.18 -5.61
N GLU A 54 36.01 -3.35 -5.53
CA GLU A 54 34.65 -3.77 -5.13
C GLU A 54 33.85 -4.46 -6.25
N ARG A 55 34.18 -4.20 -7.53
CA ARG A 55 33.47 -4.80 -8.67
C ARG A 55 34.20 -6.02 -9.21
N ASN A 56 33.46 -7.10 -9.45
CA ASN A 56 34.00 -8.35 -9.98
C ASN A 56 33.10 -9.02 -11.03
N THR A 57 31.95 -8.43 -11.37
CA THR A 57 31.06 -8.91 -12.43
C THR A 57 31.09 -8.01 -13.67
N LEU A 58 31.21 -8.62 -14.85
CA LEU A 58 30.99 -7.94 -16.13
C LEU A 58 29.59 -8.28 -16.64
N LEU A 59 28.79 -7.24 -16.93
CA LEU A 59 27.45 -7.39 -17.50
C LEU A 59 27.56 -7.45 -19.03
N VAL A 60 27.02 -8.52 -19.63
CA VAL A 60 27.06 -8.73 -21.09
C VAL A 60 25.65 -8.94 -21.61
N SER A 61 25.22 -8.14 -22.58
CA SER A 61 23.88 -8.31 -23.19
C SER A 61 23.88 -9.50 -24.14
N PHE A 62 22.88 -10.37 -24.00
CA PHE A 62 22.71 -11.51 -24.89
C PHE A 62 22.36 -11.07 -26.33
N GLY A 63 21.63 -9.96 -26.49
CA GLY A 63 21.30 -9.41 -27.80
C GLY A 63 22.54 -8.96 -28.60
N ASP A 64 23.52 -8.37 -27.91
CA ASP A 64 24.79 -7.97 -28.53
C ASP A 64 25.59 -9.20 -28.99
N LEU A 65 25.55 -10.27 -28.20
CA LEU A 65 26.22 -11.53 -28.50
C LEU A 65 25.59 -12.23 -29.72
N GLU A 66 24.26 -12.21 -29.82
CA GLU A 66 23.51 -12.72 -30.97
C GLU A 66 23.81 -11.94 -32.26
N GLN A 67 23.98 -10.61 -32.17
CA GLN A 67 24.33 -9.77 -33.32
C GLN A 67 25.75 -10.05 -33.84
N PHE A 68 26.71 -10.27 -32.94
CA PHE A 68 28.10 -10.55 -33.33
C PHE A 68 28.27 -11.97 -33.86
N ASN A 69 27.78 -12.97 -33.11
CA ASN A 69 27.96 -14.38 -33.47
C ASN A 69 26.84 -15.29 -32.96
N GLN A 70 26.02 -15.76 -33.89
CA GLN A 70 24.91 -16.68 -33.60
C GLN A 70 25.38 -18.06 -33.12
N GLU A 71 26.45 -18.63 -33.67
CA GLU A 71 26.99 -19.94 -33.25
C GLU A 71 27.45 -19.91 -31.78
N LEU A 72 28.10 -18.81 -31.38
CA LEU A 72 28.52 -18.59 -30.01
C LEU A 72 27.31 -18.49 -29.07
N SER A 73 26.28 -17.74 -29.46
CA SER A 73 25.05 -17.58 -28.67
C SER A 73 24.34 -18.90 -28.41
N THR A 74 24.20 -19.75 -29.43
CA THR A 74 23.57 -21.07 -29.30
C THR A 74 24.39 -21.99 -28.39
N THR A 75 25.73 -21.97 -28.53
CA THR A 75 26.63 -22.76 -27.68
C THR A 75 26.52 -22.34 -26.21
N ILE A 76 26.48 -21.03 -25.93
CA ILE A 76 26.33 -20.50 -24.57
C ILE A 76 24.95 -20.82 -24.01
N GLN A 77 23.90 -20.82 -24.83
CA GLN A 77 22.54 -21.10 -24.39
C GLN A 77 22.31 -22.57 -24.04
N GLU A 78 22.84 -23.50 -24.84
CA GLU A 78 22.67 -24.95 -24.63
C GLU A 78 23.60 -25.50 -23.54
N GLU A 79 24.89 -25.12 -23.57
CA GLU A 79 25.94 -25.71 -22.74
C GLU A 79 26.53 -24.72 -21.73
N PHE A 80 25.69 -23.83 -21.18
CA PHE A 80 26.10 -22.73 -20.31
C PHE A 80 26.98 -23.20 -19.14
N TYR A 81 26.55 -24.22 -18.41
CA TYR A 81 27.27 -24.69 -17.22
C TYR A 81 28.69 -25.19 -17.53
N ARG A 82 28.90 -25.80 -18.70
CA ARG A 82 30.20 -26.31 -19.14
C ARG A 82 31.13 -25.19 -19.58
N VAL A 83 30.61 -24.21 -20.33
CA VAL A 83 31.43 -23.11 -20.87
C VAL A 83 31.65 -21.97 -19.87
N TYR A 84 30.82 -21.84 -18.84
CA TYR A 84 30.86 -20.72 -17.88
C TYR A 84 32.26 -20.46 -17.25
N PRO A 85 33.00 -21.47 -16.75
CA PRO A 85 34.34 -21.23 -16.20
C PRO A 85 35.33 -20.66 -17.23
N TYR A 86 35.14 -20.99 -18.52
CA TYR A 86 35.97 -20.49 -19.60
C TYR A 86 35.59 -19.07 -20.01
N LEU A 87 34.31 -18.70 -19.93
CA LEU A 87 33.86 -17.31 -20.09
C LEU A 87 34.48 -16.40 -19.02
N CYS A 88 34.50 -16.83 -17.75
CA CYS A 88 35.17 -16.09 -16.68
C CYS A 88 36.68 -15.95 -16.92
N ARG A 89 37.34 -16.97 -17.50
CA ARG A 89 38.75 -16.88 -17.90
C ARG A 89 38.98 -15.91 -19.06
N ALA A 90 38.06 -15.87 -20.04
CA ALA A 90 38.12 -14.89 -21.13
C ALA A 90 38.04 -13.46 -20.61
N VAL A 91 37.11 -13.16 -19.70
CA VAL A 91 37.02 -11.84 -19.05
C VAL A 91 38.28 -11.52 -18.26
N ARG A 92 38.86 -12.49 -17.55
CA ARG A 92 40.14 -12.28 -16.85
C ARG A 92 41.26 -11.92 -17.80
N ASN A 93 41.36 -12.56 -18.96
CA ASN A 93 42.37 -12.23 -19.97
C ASN A 93 42.14 -10.82 -20.52
N PHE A 94 40.91 -10.53 -20.93
CA PHE A 94 40.50 -9.23 -21.46
C PHE A 94 40.83 -8.09 -20.48
N ALA A 95 40.49 -8.26 -19.21
CA ALA A 95 40.77 -7.27 -18.17
C ALA A 95 42.28 -7.10 -17.91
N ARG A 96 43.08 -8.18 -18.01
CA ARG A 96 44.55 -8.13 -17.85
C ARG A 96 45.22 -7.38 -18.99
N ASP A 97 44.68 -7.46 -20.19
CA ASP A 97 45.26 -6.79 -21.36
C ASP A 97 45.05 -5.27 -21.30
N HIS A 98 44.02 -4.80 -20.56
CA HIS A 98 43.69 -3.39 -20.39
C HIS A 98 44.13 -2.79 -19.04
N GLY A 99 44.59 -3.59 -18.07
CA GLY A 99 44.97 -3.09 -16.75
C GLY A 99 45.82 -4.04 -15.90
N ASN A 100 46.45 -3.50 -14.85
CA ASN A 100 47.26 -4.28 -13.92
C ASN A 100 46.41 -4.81 -12.75
N ILE A 101 45.89 -6.03 -12.91
CA ILE A 101 44.97 -6.65 -11.95
C ILE A 101 45.73 -7.59 -11.00
N PRO A 102 45.37 -7.65 -9.70
CA PRO A 102 45.90 -8.64 -8.80
C PRO A 102 45.60 -10.07 -9.29
N ALA A 103 46.62 -10.94 -9.34
CA ALA A 103 46.49 -12.31 -9.83
C ALA A 103 45.44 -13.18 -9.08
N ASN A 104 45.03 -12.75 -7.88
CA ASN A 104 44.05 -13.45 -7.05
C ASN A 104 42.61 -12.99 -7.28
N LYS A 105 42.37 -11.93 -8.06
CA LYS A 105 41.02 -11.42 -8.33
C LYS A 105 40.33 -12.30 -9.35
N GLU A 106 39.12 -12.76 -9.03
CA GLU A 106 38.27 -13.49 -9.95
C GLU A 106 37.24 -12.56 -10.57
N PHE A 107 36.85 -12.88 -11.81
CA PHE A 107 35.84 -12.16 -12.55
C PHE A 107 34.73 -13.12 -12.91
N TYR A 108 33.51 -12.60 -12.88
CA TYR A 108 32.30 -13.33 -13.22
C TYR A 108 31.62 -12.67 -14.41
N VAL A 109 30.88 -13.47 -15.17
CA VAL A 109 30.11 -12.99 -16.32
C VAL A 109 28.63 -13.07 -15.95
N ALA A 110 27.94 -11.94 -16.05
CA ALA A 110 26.52 -11.85 -15.85
C ALA A 110 25.86 -11.55 -17.21
N ILE A 111 25.02 -12.48 -17.69
CA ILE A 111 24.32 -12.32 -18.96
C ILE A 111 22.98 -11.63 -18.69
N GLN A 112 22.71 -10.54 -19.42
CA GLN A 112 21.44 -9.80 -19.38
C GLN A 112 20.66 -9.94 -20.70
N ASP A 113 19.40 -9.49 -20.70
CA ASP A 113 18.53 -9.39 -21.89
C ASP A 113 18.26 -10.70 -22.64
N LEU A 114 17.97 -11.79 -21.92
CA LEU A 114 17.48 -13.00 -22.60
C LEU A 114 16.06 -12.80 -23.15
N PRO A 115 15.83 -13.10 -24.44
CA PRO A 115 14.52 -12.90 -25.08
C PRO A 115 13.48 -13.92 -24.61
N SER A 116 13.90 -15.18 -24.38
CA SER A 116 12.99 -16.25 -23.95
C SER A 116 12.80 -16.25 -22.44
N ARG A 117 11.61 -15.81 -21.99
CA ARG A 117 11.17 -15.91 -20.58
C ARG A 117 10.41 -17.22 -20.36
N HIS A 118 10.85 -17.98 -19.36
CA HIS A 118 10.25 -19.26 -18.98
C HIS A 118 9.56 -19.19 -17.63
N LYS A 119 8.51 -20.00 -17.48
CA LYS A 119 7.78 -20.15 -16.22
C LYS A 119 8.45 -21.20 -15.33
N ILE A 120 8.25 -21.09 -14.01
CA ILE A 120 8.78 -22.06 -13.04
C ILE A 120 8.28 -23.50 -13.35
N ARG A 121 7.06 -23.63 -13.89
CA ARG A 121 6.48 -24.94 -14.24
C ARG A 121 7.09 -25.58 -15.49
N GLU A 122 7.70 -24.80 -16.37
CA GLU A 122 8.33 -25.29 -17.61
C GLU A 122 9.73 -25.85 -17.38
N LEU A 123 10.28 -25.66 -16.17
CA LEU A 123 11.58 -26.17 -15.77
C LEU A 123 11.52 -27.69 -15.58
N THR A 124 11.95 -28.40 -16.62
CA THR A 124 12.08 -29.85 -16.65
C THR A 124 13.55 -30.25 -16.63
N THR A 125 13.82 -31.55 -16.45
CA THR A 125 15.19 -32.10 -16.45
C THR A 125 15.95 -31.88 -17.75
N ALA A 126 15.25 -31.69 -18.88
CA ALA A 126 15.85 -31.39 -20.18
C ALA A 126 16.51 -30.00 -20.24
N ARG A 127 16.20 -29.10 -19.29
CA ARG A 127 16.75 -27.74 -19.22
C ARG A 127 17.93 -27.60 -18.25
N VAL A 128 18.38 -28.70 -17.65
CA VAL A 128 19.54 -28.69 -16.75
C VAL A 128 20.79 -28.28 -17.54
N GLY A 129 21.56 -27.33 -17.02
CA GLY A 129 22.79 -26.84 -17.65
C GLY A 129 22.60 -25.80 -18.76
N THR A 130 21.37 -25.57 -19.22
CA THR A 130 21.03 -24.53 -20.22
C THR A 130 20.84 -23.15 -19.56
N LEU A 131 21.05 -22.08 -20.34
CA LEU A 131 20.78 -20.70 -19.91
C LEU A 131 19.28 -20.39 -20.07
N VAL A 132 18.63 -20.01 -18.96
CA VAL A 132 17.20 -19.78 -18.87
C VAL A 132 16.95 -18.49 -18.09
N ARG A 133 15.95 -17.72 -18.52
CA ARG A 133 15.38 -16.59 -17.76
C ARG A 133 14.09 -17.04 -17.10
N ILE A 134 14.01 -16.90 -15.78
CA ILE A 134 12.82 -17.17 -14.98
C ILE A 134 12.39 -15.90 -14.26
N SER A 135 11.10 -15.77 -13.97
CA SER A 135 10.57 -14.67 -13.18
C SER A 135 9.82 -15.19 -11.98
N GLY A 136 9.97 -14.54 -10.83
CA GLY A 136 9.24 -14.92 -9.63
C GLY A 136 9.20 -13.80 -8.61
N GLN A 137 8.23 -13.90 -7.70
CA GLN A 137 8.21 -13.06 -6.52
C GLN A 137 9.14 -13.66 -5.46
N VAL A 138 9.99 -12.83 -4.87
CA VAL A 138 10.87 -13.25 -3.79
C VAL A 138 10.05 -13.35 -2.51
N VAL A 139 10.01 -14.55 -1.90
CA VAL A 139 9.28 -14.79 -0.66
C VAL A 139 10.20 -14.62 0.54
N ARG A 140 11.40 -15.21 0.45
CA ARG A 140 12.38 -15.22 1.55
C ARG A 140 13.79 -15.12 1.01
N THR A 141 14.61 -14.34 1.70
CA THR A 141 16.05 -14.18 1.44
C THR A 141 16.80 -14.68 2.67
N HIS A 142 17.72 -15.63 2.48
CA HIS A 142 18.61 -16.08 3.55
C HIS A 142 19.79 -15.10 3.70
N PRO A 143 20.45 -15.07 4.87
CA PRO A 143 21.66 -14.28 5.04
C PRO A 143 22.77 -14.72 4.08
N VAL A 144 23.71 -13.80 3.84
CA VAL A 144 24.87 -14.05 2.99
C VAL A 144 25.87 -14.93 3.73
N HIS A 145 26.37 -15.96 3.05
CA HIS A 145 27.39 -16.86 3.55
C HIS A 145 28.56 -16.94 2.57
N PRO A 146 29.82 -17.01 3.04
CA PRO A 146 30.95 -17.27 2.16
C PRO A 146 30.99 -18.74 1.74
N GLU A 147 30.93 -19.02 0.45
CA GLU A 147 31.10 -20.34 -0.17
C GLU A 147 32.56 -20.55 -0.59
N LEU A 148 33.14 -21.70 -0.24
CA LEU A 148 34.48 -22.09 -0.68
C LEU A 148 34.41 -22.64 -2.11
N VAL A 149 34.90 -21.89 -3.10
CA VAL A 149 34.92 -22.32 -4.52
C VAL A 149 36.12 -23.23 -4.80
N SER A 150 37.31 -22.80 -4.38
CA SER A 150 38.54 -23.56 -4.53
C SER A 150 39.36 -23.52 -3.25
N GLY A 151 39.63 -24.70 -2.70
CA GLY A 151 40.41 -24.88 -1.48
C GLY A 151 41.89 -25.03 -1.77
N THR A 152 42.72 -24.32 -1.01
CA THR A 152 44.16 -24.59 -0.93
C THR A 152 44.41 -25.48 0.28
N PHE A 153 44.88 -26.70 0.07
CA PHE A 153 45.11 -27.69 1.12
C PHE A 153 46.60 -27.87 1.42
N LEU A 154 46.95 -27.85 2.70
CA LEU A 154 48.26 -28.21 3.20
C LEU A 154 48.28 -29.69 3.59
N CYS A 155 49.20 -30.46 3.01
CA CYS A 155 49.45 -31.83 3.45
C CYS A 155 50.18 -31.81 4.80
N LEU A 156 49.64 -32.47 5.83
CA LEU A 156 50.27 -32.47 7.16
C LEU A 156 51.55 -33.32 7.24
N ASP A 157 51.70 -34.31 6.36
CA ASP A 157 52.83 -35.25 6.42
C ASP A 157 54.04 -34.75 5.61
N CYS A 158 53.84 -34.06 4.47
CA CYS A 158 54.93 -33.54 3.63
C CYS A 158 54.94 -32.03 3.45
N GLN A 159 54.02 -31.30 4.10
CA GLN A 159 53.91 -29.84 4.07
C GLN A 159 53.76 -29.23 2.67
N THR A 160 53.48 -30.05 1.65
CA THR A 160 53.23 -29.54 0.29
C THR A 160 51.86 -28.88 0.23
N VAL A 161 51.82 -27.71 -0.40
CA VAL A 161 50.58 -26.97 -0.65
C VAL A 161 49.97 -27.45 -1.96
N LEU A 162 48.74 -27.97 -1.87
CA LEU A 162 47.88 -28.31 -3.00
C LEU A 162 46.95 -27.12 -3.24
N LYS A 163 47.23 -26.35 -4.29
CA LYS A 163 46.41 -25.20 -4.69
C LYS A 163 45.27 -25.65 -5.62
N ASP A 164 44.23 -24.84 -5.68
CA ASP A 164 43.16 -24.92 -6.69
C ASP A 164 42.38 -26.25 -6.70
N VAL A 165 42.06 -26.80 -5.52
CA VAL A 165 41.15 -27.95 -5.42
C VAL A 165 39.70 -27.44 -5.45
N GLU A 166 39.05 -27.58 -6.61
CA GLU A 166 37.66 -27.21 -6.83
C GLU A 166 36.71 -27.95 -5.88
N GLN A 167 35.73 -27.22 -5.34
CA GLN A 167 34.69 -27.75 -4.47
C GLN A 167 33.37 -27.83 -5.24
N GLN A 168 32.78 -29.01 -5.32
CA GLN A 168 31.51 -29.23 -6.03
C GLN A 168 30.38 -29.46 -5.04
N PHE A 169 29.77 -28.37 -4.55
CA PHE A 169 28.62 -28.35 -3.61
C PHE A 169 28.79 -29.18 -2.31
N LYS A 170 30.00 -29.66 -2.06
CA LYS A 170 30.41 -30.47 -0.93
C LYS A 170 31.85 -30.14 -0.62
N TYR A 171 32.16 -30.13 0.68
CA TYR A 171 33.54 -30.10 1.13
C TYR A 171 34.26 -31.39 0.71
N THR A 172 35.12 -31.26 -0.30
CA THR A 172 35.93 -32.32 -0.88
C THR A 172 37.40 -32.07 -0.53
N GLN A 173 37.98 -33.05 0.17
CA GLN A 173 39.41 -33.07 0.42
C GLN A 173 40.11 -33.82 -0.71
N PRO A 174 41.35 -33.42 -1.08
CA PRO A 174 42.12 -34.17 -2.07
C PRO A 174 42.43 -35.58 -1.54
N ASN A 175 42.26 -36.61 -2.38
CA ASN A 175 42.48 -38.00 -1.97
C ASN A 175 43.94 -38.46 -2.15
N ILE A 176 44.74 -37.71 -2.91
CA ILE A 176 46.12 -38.06 -3.27
C ILE A 176 46.97 -36.79 -3.17
N CYS A 177 48.12 -36.90 -2.51
CA CYS A 177 49.11 -35.84 -2.48
C CYS A 177 49.88 -35.76 -3.80
N ARG A 178 50.19 -34.54 -4.28
CA ARG A 178 50.98 -34.31 -5.50
C ARG A 178 52.42 -34.80 -5.39
N ASN A 179 52.96 -34.92 -4.17
CA ASN A 179 54.29 -35.47 -3.95
C ASN A 179 54.26 -37.01 -4.04
N PRO A 180 54.97 -37.63 -5.00
CA PRO A 180 54.95 -39.09 -5.18
C PRO A 180 55.54 -39.86 -3.99
N VAL A 181 56.30 -39.20 -3.11
CA VAL A 181 56.87 -39.80 -1.90
C VAL A 181 55.86 -39.83 -0.74
N CYS A 182 54.79 -39.04 -0.81
CA CYS A 182 53.82 -38.89 0.27
C CYS A 182 52.63 -39.83 0.08
N ASN A 183 52.46 -40.80 0.98
CA ASN A 183 51.35 -41.76 0.94
C ASN A 183 50.10 -41.27 1.72
N ASN A 184 50.01 -39.98 2.00
CA ASN A 184 48.89 -39.39 2.73
C ASN A 184 47.64 -39.28 1.84
N ARG A 185 46.49 -39.73 2.36
CA ARG A 185 45.19 -39.76 1.66
C ARG A 185 44.05 -39.10 2.42
N ARG A 186 44.29 -38.61 3.65
CA ARG A 186 43.21 -38.08 4.52
C ARG A 186 43.62 -36.88 5.36
N ARG A 187 44.91 -36.67 5.61
CA ARG A 187 45.39 -35.63 6.54
C ARG A 187 45.74 -34.36 5.76
N PHE A 188 44.71 -33.69 5.26
CA PHE A 188 44.83 -32.40 4.59
C PHE A 188 44.17 -31.33 5.44
N MET A 189 44.88 -30.22 5.67
CA MET A 189 44.37 -29.06 6.39
C MET A 189 44.10 -27.95 5.37
N LEU A 190 42.91 -27.37 5.39
CA LEU A 190 42.57 -26.24 4.53
C LEU A 190 43.31 -24.99 5.02
N ASP A 191 44.05 -24.33 4.14
CA ASP A 191 44.62 -23.00 4.37
C ASP A 191 43.59 -21.95 3.95
N THR A 192 42.85 -21.41 4.92
CA THR A 192 41.79 -20.43 4.67
C THR A 192 42.31 -19.15 4.04
N ASN A 193 43.54 -18.73 4.35
CA ASN A 193 44.09 -17.46 3.87
C ASN A 193 44.44 -17.48 2.37
N LYS A 194 44.72 -18.66 1.83
CA LYS A 194 45.03 -18.87 0.39
C LYS A 194 43.91 -19.55 -0.37
N SER A 195 42.81 -19.84 0.30
CA SER A 195 41.62 -20.42 -0.34
C SER A 195 40.78 -19.30 -0.95
N ARG A 196 39.97 -19.66 -1.94
CA ARG A 196 39.09 -18.71 -2.62
C ARG A 196 37.67 -18.87 -2.14
N PHE A 197 37.10 -17.77 -1.67
CA PHE A 197 35.72 -17.68 -1.23
C PHE A 197 34.94 -16.76 -2.15
N VAL A 198 33.66 -17.05 -2.32
CA VAL A 198 32.70 -16.19 -3.00
C VAL A 198 31.49 -16.00 -2.09
N ASP A 199 30.89 -14.82 -2.13
CA ASP A 199 29.62 -14.60 -1.43
C ASP A 199 28.51 -15.42 -2.10
N PHE A 200 27.75 -16.12 -1.26
CA PHE A 200 26.66 -17.00 -1.64
C PHE A 200 25.41 -16.59 -0.86
N GLN A 201 24.29 -16.51 -1.56
CA GLN A 201 23.00 -16.24 -0.96
C GLN A 201 21.93 -17.18 -1.53
N LYS A 202 21.09 -17.71 -0.64
CA LYS A 202 19.95 -18.55 -1.00
C LYS A 202 18.66 -17.75 -0.92
N VAL A 203 17.95 -17.67 -2.03
CA VAL A 203 16.68 -16.95 -2.16
C VAL A 203 15.58 -17.94 -2.53
N ARG A 204 14.41 -17.85 -1.88
CA ARG A 204 13.24 -18.64 -2.23
C ARG A 204 12.27 -17.77 -3.01
N ILE A 205 12.00 -18.17 -4.24
CA ILE A 205 11.07 -17.49 -5.14
C ILE A 205 9.76 -18.28 -5.26
N GLN A 206 8.70 -17.58 -5.61
CA GLN A 206 7.38 -18.11 -5.86
C GLN A 206 6.84 -17.65 -7.22
N GLU A 207 6.03 -18.50 -7.84
CA GLU A 207 5.34 -18.21 -9.10
C GLU A 207 4.49 -16.94 -8.97
N THR A 208 4.59 -16.05 -9.97
CA THR A 208 3.83 -14.80 -10.02
C THR A 208 2.34 -15.07 -10.25
N GLN A 209 1.46 -14.25 -9.63
CA GLN A 209 0.01 -14.41 -9.71
C GLN A 209 -0.53 -14.40 -11.15
N ALA A 210 0.10 -13.64 -12.05
CA ALA A 210 -0.32 -13.57 -13.46
C ALA A 210 -0.11 -14.87 -14.23
N GLU A 211 0.79 -15.74 -13.75
CA GLU A 211 1.15 -16.99 -14.42
C GLU A 211 0.43 -18.21 -13.83
N LEU A 212 -0.33 -18.03 -12.74
CA LEU A 212 -0.99 -19.13 -12.04
C LEU A 212 -2.13 -19.74 -12.86
N PRO A 213 -2.12 -21.05 -13.12
CA PRO A 213 -3.27 -21.73 -13.69
C PRO A 213 -4.40 -21.81 -12.66
N ARG A 214 -5.65 -21.69 -13.15
CA ARG A 214 -6.86 -21.69 -12.31
C ARG A 214 -6.90 -22.96 -11.44
N GLY A 215 -7.07 -22.78 -10.13
CA GLY A 215 -7.23 -23.87 -9.16
C GLY A 215 -5.95 -24.58 -8.71
N SER A 216 -4.76 -24.07 -9.05
CA SER A 216 -3.48 -24.64 -8.58
C SER A 216 -2.82 -23.77 -7.50
N ILE A 217 -2.12 -24.44 -6.57
CA ILE A 217 -1.27 -23.76 -5.58
C ILE A 217 0.02 -23.28 -6.29
N PRO A 218 0.50 -22.06 -5.97
CA PRO A 218 1.78 -21.54 -6.49
C PRO A 218 2.95 -22.44 -6.08
N ARG A 219 3.83 -22.78 -7.03
CA ARG A 219 5.07 -23.51 -6.74
C ARG A 219 6.16 -22.55 -6.29
N SER A 220 7.03 -23.03 -5.40
CA SER A 220 8.24 -22.33 -4.97
C SER A 220 9.49 -23.06 -5.44
N MET A 221 10.56 -22.30 -5.65
CA MET A 221 11.86 -22.83 -6.08
C MET A 221 12.97 -22.09 -5.33
N GLU A 222 14.10 -22.77 -5.14
CA GLU A 222 15.29 -22.18 -4.53
C GLU A 222 16.22 -21.67 -5.63
N VAL A 223 16.55 -20.40 -5.52
CA VAL A 223 17.52 -19.70 -6.36
C VAL A 223 18.76 -19.45 -5.53
N ILE A 224 19.91 -19.76 -6.10
CA ILE A 224 21.22 -19.47 -5.55
C ILE A 224 21.78 -18.28 -6.34
N VAL A 225 22.20 -17.26 -5.61
CA VAL A 225 22.84 -16.07 -6.17
C VAL A 225 24.27 -16.01 -5.65
N ARG A 226 25.22 -15.63 -6.51
CA ARG A 226 26.66 -15.58 -6.20
C ARG A 226 27.26 -14.22 -6.53
N ALA A 227 28.38 -13.93 -5.88
CA ALA A 227 29.22 -12.76 -6.13
C ALA A 227 28.42 -11.45 -5.97
N GLU A 228 28.60 -10.49 -6.87
CA GLU A 228 28.01 -9.15 -6.78
C GLU A 228 26.48 -9.13 -6.89
N ALA A 229 25.86 -10.19 -7.42
CA ALA A 229 24.40 -10.28 -7.51
C ALA A 229 23.74 -10.57 -6.15
N VAL A 230 24.51 -10.86 -5.10
CA VAL A 230 24.01 -11.03 -3.73
C VAL A 230 23.35 -9.73 -3.24
N GLU A 231 22.27 -9.85 -2.45
CA GLU A 231 21.45 -8.73 -1.93
C GLU A 231 20.71 -7.88 -2.98
N SER A 232 20.82 -8.20 -4.27
CA SER A 232 20.03 -7.55 -5.34
C SER A 232 18.53 -7.88 -5.25
N ALA A 233 18.19 -9.08 -4.79
CA ALA A 233 16.81 -9.54 -4.62
C ALA A 233 16.35 -9.31 -3.18
N GLN A 234 15.31 -8.51 -2.98
CA GLN A 234 14.69 -8.28 -1.67
C GLN A 234 13.34 -8.98 -1.56
N ALA A 235 12.92 -9.29 -0.33
CA ALA A 235 11.64 -9.93 -0.09
C ALA A 235 10.46 -9.05 -0.55
N GLY A 236 9.52 -9.65 -1.28
CA GLY A 236 8.36 -8.96 -1.85
C GLY A 236 8.55 -8.51 -3.30
N ASP A 237 9.79 -8.35 -3.76
CA ASP A 237 10.07 -7.88 -5.11
C ASP A 237 9.79 -8.94 -6.17
N LYS A 238 9.44 -8.47 -7.36
CA LYS A 238 9.29 -9.28 -8.57
C LYS A 238 10.58 -9.16 -9.37
N CYS A 239 11.37 -10.22 -9.37
CA CYS A 239 12.66 -10.26 -10.02
C CYS A 239 12.67 -11.31 -11.14
N ASP A 240 13.38 -10.97 -12.20
CA ASP A 240 13.81 -11.86 -13.26
C ASP A 240 15.22 -12.35 -12.94
N PHE A 241 15.35 -13.66 -12.83
CA PHE A 241 16.61 -14.35 -12.61
C PHE A 241 17.06 -14.98 -13.93
N ILE A 242 18.28 -14.69 -14.33
CA ILE A 242 18.93 -15.31 -15.47
C ILE A 242 20.01 -16.24 -14.94
N GLY A 243 20.04 -17.46 -15.45
CA GLY A 243 20.98 -18.45 -14.98
C GLY A 243 20.71 -19.84 -15.52
N CYS A 244 21.18 -20.85 -14.80
CA CYS A 244 21.03 -22.23 -15.22
C CYS A 244 20.36 -23.09 -14.13
N LEU A 245 19.60 -24.09 -14.58
CA LEU A 245 19.04 -25.07 -13.67
C LEU A 245 20.13 -26.11 -13.34
N ILE A 246 20.38 -26.31 -12.04
CA ILE A 246 21.36 -27.25 -11.53
C ILE A 246 20.71 -28.29 -10.63
N VAL A 247 21.41 -29.40 -10.48
CA VAL A 247 20.99 -30.51 -9.62
C VAL A 247 21.92 -30.55 -8.42
N VAL A 248 21.37 -30.33 -7.22
CA VAL A 248 22.13 -30.34 -5.97
C VAL A 248 21.84 -31.64 -5.22
N PRO A 249 22.86 -32.43 -4.85
CA PRO A 249 22.67 -33.64 -4.04
C PRO A 249 22.33 -33.26 -2.59
N ASP A 250 21.42 -34.01 -1.96
CA ASP A 250 21.16 -33.86 -0.52
C ASP A 250 22.32 -34.49 0.29
N VAL A 251 23.21 -33.63 0.79
CA VAL A 251 24.38 -34.03 1.58
C VAL A 251 24.02 -34.67 2.91
N SER A 252 22.84 -34.38 3.48
CA SER A 252 22.41 -34.94 4.77
C SER A 252 22.26 -36.45 4.69
N GLN A 253 21.72 -36.94 3.57
CA GLN A 253 21.56 -38.37 3.26
C GLN A 253 22.88 -39.04 2.86
N LEU A 254 23.88 -38.26 2.42
CA LEU A 254 25.23 -38.78 2.16
C LEU A 254 26.00 -39.04 3.47
N THR A 255 25.77 -38.23 4.51
CA THR A 255 26.50 -38.27 5.80
C THR A 255 25.97 -39.25 6.84
N THR A 256 24.79 -39.85 6.66
CA THR A 256 24.27 -40.88 7.59
C THR A 256 25.19 -42.11 7.60
N PRO A 257 25.74 -42.54 8.76
CA PRO A 257 26.65 -43.69 8.84
C PRO A 257 25.87 -45.00 8.60
N GLY A 258 26.22 -45.78 7.58
CA GLY A 258 25.55 -47.09 7.40
C GLY A 258 25.82 -47.94 6.16
N ALA A 259 26.28 -47.41 5.01
CA ALA A 259 26.60 -48.25 3.84
C ALA A 259 27.32 -47.44 2.75
N ARG A 260 28.44 -47.94 2.21
CA ARG A 260 29.18 -47.31 1.10
C ARG A 260 28.45 -47.51 -0.22
N ALA A 261 28.41 -46.47 -1.05
CA ALA A 261 28.05 -46.59 -2.47
C ALA A 261 29.33 -46.84 -3.27
N GLU A 262 29.40 -47.96 -3.98
CA GLU A 262 30.46 -48.23 -4.97
C GLU A 262 29.83 -48.40 -6.35
N THR A 263 30.39 -47.74 -7.36
CA THR A 263 30.19 -48.09 -8.76
C THR A 263 31.06 -49.32 -9.03
N SER A 264 30.43 -50.48 -9.17
CA SER A 264 31.11 -51.76 -9.42
C SER A 264 32.12 -51.66 -10.57
N SER A 265 33.40 -51.87 -10.27
CA SER A 265 34.41 -52.19 -11.28
C SER A 265 34.25 -53.65 -11.68
N ARG A 266 34.13 -53.90 -12.99
CA ARG A 266 33.93 -55.24 -13.56
C ARG A 266 35.05 -56.19 -13.09
N VAL A 267 34.68 -57.23 -12.33
CA VAL A 267 35.57 -58.35 -12.00
C VAL A 267 35.57 -59.33 -13.18
N ALA A 268 36.74 -59.56 -13.77
CA ALA A 268 36.95 -60.59 -14.79
C ALA A 268 36.85 -61.98 -14.15
N GLY A 269 36.08 -62.88 -14.79
CA GLY A 269 35.72 -64.18 -14.25
C GLY A 269 36.85 -65.21 -14.19
N SER A 270 36.72 -66.13 -13.23
CA SER A 270 37.35 -67.45 -13.25
C SER A 270 36.34 -68.48 -12.72
N GLU A 271 36.34 -69.63 -13.37
CA GLU A 271 35.32 -70.67 -13.40
C GLU A 271 35.11 -71.45 -12.09
N GLY A 272 33.88 -71.97 -11.91
CA GLY A 272 33.61 -73.20 -11.16
C GLY A 272 32.93 -73.03 -9.81
N TYR A 273 31.59 -73.17 -9.78
CA TYR A 273 30.82 -74.18 -9.02
C TYR A 273 29.34 -73.79 -8.99
N GLU A 274 28.48 -74.75 -9.38
CA GLU A 274 27.03 -74.63 -9.42
C GLU A 274 26.38 -74.81 -8.03
N ASN A 275 25.21 -74.18 -7.89
CA ASN A 275 24.11 -74.51 -6.97
C ASN A 275 24.31 -74.23 -5.48
N GLU A 276 24.25 -72.94 -5.13
CA GLU A 276 23.55 -72.50 -3.91
C GLU A 276 22.76 -71.22 -4.25
N GLY A 277 21.47 -71.23 -3.91
CA GLY A 277 20.51 -70.20 -4.30
C GLY A 277 20.95 -68.77 -3.95
N VAL A 278 20.47 -67.81 -4.74
CA VAL A 278 20.78 -66.37 -4.66
C VAL A 278 20.49 -65.79 -3.27
N ARG A 279 21.42 -65.93 -2.33
CA ARG A 279 21.51 -65.13 -1.09
C ARG A 279 22.48 -63.96 -1.25
N GLY A 280 22.53 -63.38 -2.46
CA GLY A 280 23.41 -62.28 -2.86
C GLY A 280 22.77 -60.89 -2.86
N LEU A 281 21.59 -60.69 -2.28
CA LEU A 281 20.88 -59.38 -2.30
C LEU A 281 21.17 -58.48 -1.08
N ARG A 282 22.15 -58.82 -0.22
CA ARG A 282 22.63 -57.94 0.87
C ARG A 282 23.92 -57.17 0.54
N ALA A 283 24.48 -57.35 -0.66
CA ALA A 283 25.68 -56.64 -1.11
C ALA A 283 25.41 -55.52 -2.13
N LEU A 284 24.16 -55.31 -2.53
CA LEU A 284 23.77 -54.21 -3.42
C LEU A 284 23.03 -53.14 -2.61
N GLY A 285 23.81 -52.39 -1.84
CA GLY A 285 23.35 -51.14 -1.23
C GLY A 285 23.21 -50.08 -2.32
N VAL A 286 22.12 -50.11 -3.09
CA VAL A 286 21.74 -48.99 -3.96
C VAL A 286 21.20 -47.90 -3.03
N ARG A 287 22.02 -46.91 -2.70
CA ARG A 287 21.51 -45.67 -2.09
C ARG A 287 20.66 -44.97 -3.15
N GLU A 288 19.40 -44.68 -2.83
CA GLU A 288 18.66 -43.67 -3.58
C GLU A 288 19.36 -42.33 -3.34
N LEU A 289 20.11 -41.87 -4.34
CA LEU A 289 20.65 -40.51 -4.34
C LEU A 289 19.47 -39.58 -4.61
N SER A 290 18.97 -38.94 -3.56
CA SER A 290 17.98 -37.89 -3.74
C SER A 290 18.69 -36.62 -4.21
N TYR A 291 18.16 -36.10 -5.31
CA TYR A 291 18.65 -34.89 -5.95
C TYR A 291 17.53 -33.85 -5.93
N LYS A 292 17.90 -32.61 -5.61
CA LYS A 292 16.99 -31.47 -5.64
C LYS A 292 17.33 -30.58 -6.82
N LEU A 293 16.32 -30.10 -7.53
CA LEU A 293 16.49 -29.05 -8.53
C LEU A 293 16.63 -27.70 -7.82
N SER A 294 17.70 -26.99 -8.13
CA SER A 294 17.97 -25.64 -7.67
C SER A 294 18.34 -24.77 -8.87
N PHE A 295 17.97 -23.50 -8.84
CA PHE A 295 18.32 -22.57 -9.91
C PHE A 295 19.55 -21.77 -9.51
N LEU A 296 20.60 -21.77 -10.34
CA LEU A 296 21.80 -20.97 -10.12
C LEU A 296 21.71 -19.72 -10.99
N ALA A 297 21.43 -18.56 -10.36
CA ALA A 297 21.34 -17.28 -11.03
C ALA A 297 22.72 -16.62 -11.15
N CYS A 298 23.08 -16.17 -12.35
CA CYS A 298 24.25 -15.34 -12.60
C CYS A 298 23.90 -13.85 -12.63
N HIS A 299 22.65 -13.51 -12.98
CA HIS A 299 22.17 -12.15 -13.02
C HIS A 299 20.74 -12.08 -12.47
N VAL A 300 20.46 -10.98 -11.77
CA VAL A 300 19.15 -10.68 -11.20
C VAL A 300 18.81 -9.26 -11.63
N ALA A 301 17.61 -9.10 -12.19
CA ALA A 301 17.06 -7.81 -12.55
C ALA A 301 15.61 -7.73 -12.05
N PRO A 302 15.08 -6.54 -11.68
CA PRO A 302 13.66 -6.39 -11.44
C PRO A 302 12.86 -6.63 -12.74
N THR A 303 11.74 -7.37 -12.66
CA THR A 303 10.90 -7.69 -13.84
C THR A 303 10.33 -6.44 -14.52
N SER A 304 9.99 -5.43 -13.71
CA SER A 304 9.65 -4.10 -14.19
C SER A 304 10.79 -3.16 -13.78
N PRO A 305 11.67 -2.74 -14.70
CA PRO A 305 12.71 -1.79 -14.36
C PRO A 305 12.03 -0.51 -13.86
N ARG A 306 12.31 -0.13 -12.61
CA ARG A 306 11.97 1.20 -12.11
C ARG A 306 12.89 2.20 -12.82
N PHE A 307 12.43 2.71 -13.95
CA PHE A 307 13.08 3.79 -14.72
C PHE A 307 14.47 3.48 -15.29
N GLY A 308 14.75 4.01 -16.48
CA GLY A 308 16.10 4.40 -16.91
C GLY A 308 17.19 3.32 -17.06
N GLY A 309 16.90 2.02 -16.90
CA GLY A 309 17.85 0.95 -17.19
C GLY A 309 19.04 0.81 -16.22
N LYS A 310 19.16 1.65 -15.19
CA LYS A 310 20.17 1.53 -14.12
C LYS A 310 19.60 2.06 -12.80
N GLU A 311 19.42 1.19 -11.81
CA GLU A 311 18.96 1.59 -10.47
C GLU A 311 20.05 2.38 -9.73
N LEU A 312 19.73 3.61 -9.32
CA LEU A 312 20.50 4.35 -8.32
C LEU A 312 19.93 4.06 -6.94
N ARG A 313 20.80 3.84 -5.96
CA ARG A 313 20.43 3.81 -4.55
C ARG A 313 19.72 5.11 -4.17
N ASP A 314 18.69 5.01 -3.32
CA ASP A 314 17.84 6.15 -2.91
C ASP A 314 18.64 7.35 -2.33
N GLU A 315 19.89 7.12 -1.90
CA GLU A 315 20.79 8.13 -1.34
C GLU A 315 21.45 9.05 -2.39
N GLU A 316 21.44 8.70 -3.68
CA GLU A 316 22.08 9.46 -4.78
C GLU A 316 21.06 10.08 -5.78
N GLN A 317 19.76 9.98 -5.50
CA GLN A 317 18.69 10.49 -6.34
C GLN A 317 18.49 12.01 -6.11
N THR A 318 19.29 12.83 -6.79
CA THR A 318 19.07 14.28 -6.91
C THR A 318 18.29 14.62 -8.18
N ALA A 319 17.71 15.82 -8.24
CA ALA A 319 17.01 16.30 -9.44
C ALA A 319 17.92 16.32 -10.68
N GLU A 320 19.21 16.58 -10.49
CA GLU A 320 20.19 16.57 -11.57
C GLU A 320 20.54 15.16 -12.04
N SER A 321 20.67 14.18 -11.13
CA SER A 321 20.93 12.80 -11.52
C SER A 321 19.75 12.18 -12.28
N ILE A 322 18.51 12.43 -11.85
CA ILE A 322 17.32 11.99 -12.60
C ILE A 322 17.23 12.70 -13.94
N LYS A 323 17.51 14.00 -14.01
CA LYS A 323 17.52 14.74 -15.27
C LYS A 323 18.53 14.18 -16.27
N ASN A 324 19.73 13.82 -15.80
CA ASN A 324 20.78 13.26 -16.65
C ASN A 324 20.45 11.85 -17.18
N GLN A 325 19.60 11.11 -16.47
CA GLN A 325 19.14 9.78 -16.90
C GLN A 325 17.97 9.83 -17.88
N MET A 326 17.19 10.91 -17.88
CA MET A 326 16.06 11.05 -18.79
C MET A 326 16.54 11.32 -20.21
N SER A 327 15.89 10.67 -21.17
CA SER A 327 16.08 11.02 -22.57
C SER A 327 15.56 12.44 -22.85
N VAL A 328 16.08 13.05 -23.92
CA VAL A 328 15.71 14.42 -24.31
C VAL A 328 14.19 14.57 -24.48
N LYS A 329 13.54 13.59 -25.11
CA LYS A 329 12.07 13.58 -25.32
C LYS A 329 11.29 13.52 -24.02
N GLU A 330 11.77 12.74 -23.06
CA GLU A 330 11.13 12.60 -21.75
C GLU A 330 11.25 13.88 -20.95
N TRP A 331 12.42 14.50 -20.98
CA TRP A 331 12.65 15.78 -20.33
C TRP A 331 11.79 16.89 -20.93
N GLU A 332 11.72 16.98 -22.27
CA GLU A 332 10.85 17.95 -22.95
C GLU A 332 9.40 17.81 -22.51
N LYS A 333 8.91 16.57 -22.39
CA LYS A 333 7.52 16.32 -21.94
C LYS A 333 7.31 16.67 -20.47
N VAL A 334 8.24 16.31 -19.59
CA VAL A 334 8.21 16.69 -18.16
C VAL A 334 8.22 18.21 -18.00
N PHE A 335 9.04 18.89 -18.80
CA PHE A 335 9.11 20.34 -18.82
C PHE A 335 7.80 20.97 -19.32
N GLU A 336 7.21 20.45 -20.41
CA GLU A 336 5.90 20.88 -20.91
C GLU A 336 4.82 20.75 -19.83
N MET A 337 4.76 19.59 -19.14
CA MET A 337 3.83 19.37 -18.04
C MET A 337 4.03 20.38 -16.90
N SER A 338 5.28 20.71 -16.55
CA SER A 338 5.55 21.69 -15.47
C SER A 338 5.07 23.11 -15.78
N GLN A 339 5.01 23.49 -17.05
CA GLN A 339 4.59 24.82 -17.50
C GLN A 339 3.07 24.94 -17.69
N ASP A 340 2.35 23.82 -17.69
CA ASP A 340 0.90 23.81 -17.87
C ASP A 340 0.19 24.44 -16.66
N LYS A 341 -0.58 25.50 -16.91
CA LYS A 341 -1.35 26.21 -15.87
C LYS A 341 -2.50 25.35 -15.33
N ASN A 342 -3.03 24.44 -16.15
CA ASN A 342 -4.15 23.56 -15.78
C ASN A 342 -3.70 22.15 -15.36
N LEU A 343 -2.40 21.98 -15.08
CA LEU A 343 -1.80 20.71 -14.69
C LEU A 343 -2.60 19.99 -13.58
N TYR A 344 -3.02 20.71 -12.55
CA TYR A 344 -3.76 20.14 -11.42
C TYR A 344 -5.06 19.43 -11.84
N HIS A 345 -5.82 20.02 -12.75
CA HIS A 345 -7.05 19.42 -13.25
C HIS A 345 -6.77 18.29 -14.24
N ASN A 346 -5.83 18.53 -15.18
CA ASN A 346 -5.47 17.59 -16.22
C ASN A 346 -4.89 16.28 -15.63
N LEU A 347 -4.09 16.37 -14.57
CA LEU A 347 -3.58 15.20 -13.83
C LEU A 347 -4.71 14.41 -13.17
N CYS A 348 -5.67 15.08 -12.52
CA CYS A 348 -6.80 14.42 -11.87
C CYS A 348 -7.66 13.65 -12.89
N THR A 349 -7.96 14.27 -14.04
CA THR A 349 -8.76 13.66 -15.11
C THR A 349 -8.03 12.54 -15.82
N SER A 350 -6.70 12.66 -15.99
CA SER A 350 -5.87 11.63 -16.62
C SER A 350 -5.62 10.41 -15.73
N LEU A 351 -5.51 10.62 -14.40
CA LEU A 351 -5.31 9.55 -13.43
C LEU A 351 -6.60 8.74 -13.20
N PHE A 352 -7.75 9.42 -13.07
CA PHE A 352 -9.05 8.80 -12.82
C PHE A 352 -10.06 9.09 -13.93
N PRO A 353 -9.89 8.52 -15.13
CA PRO A 353 -10.83 8.80 -16.21
C PRO A 353 -12.10 7.95 -16.12
N THR A 354 -12.05 6.77 -15.48
CA THR A 354 -13.20 5.87 -15.34
C THR A 354 -14.22 6.34 -14.31
N ILE A 355 -13.77 7.13 -13.32
CA ILE A 355 -14.58 7.58 -12.20
C ILE A 355 -15.17 8.96 -12.53
N HIS A 356 -16.50 9.08 -12.56
CA HIS A 356 -17.19 10.36 -12.72
C HIS A 356 -17.44 11.03 -11.36
N GLY A 357 -17.28 12.35 -11.29
CA GLY A 357 -17.52 13.14 -10.07
C GLY A 357 -16.38 13.13 -9.04
N ASN A 358 -16.69 13.64 -7.85
CA ASN A 358 -15.83 13.67 -6.66
C ASN A 358 -14.42 14.26 -6.90
N ASP A 359 -14.34 15.39 -7.61
CA ASP A 359 -13.06 16.01 -7.98
C ASP A 359 -12.19 16.39 -6.77
N GLU A 360 -12.80 16.71 -5.64
CA GLU A 360 -12.05 17.05 -4.43
C GLU A 360 -11.31 15.84 -3.84
N VAL A 361 -11.89 14.65 -3.95
CA VAL A 361 -11.25 13.41 -3.50
C VAL A 361 -10.07 13.08 -4.42
N LYS A 362 -10.25 13.19 -5.74
CA LYS A 362 -9.19 12.99 -6.73
C LYS A 362 -8.01 13.93 -6.47
N ARG A 363 -8.30 15.20 -6.23
CA ARG A 363 -7.33 16.24 -5.85
C ARG A 363 -6.58 15.90 -4.56
N GLY A 364 -7.29 15.48 -3.52
CA GLY A 364 -6.67 15.07 -2.26
C GLY A 364 -5.75 13.86 -2.41
N ILE A 365 -6.17 12.85 -3.17
CA ILE A 365 -5.34 11.66 -3.47
C ILE A 365 -4.11 12.05 -4.31
N LEU A 366 -4.25 12.99 -5.25
CA LEU A 366 -3.11 13.50 -6.02
C LEU A 366 -2.05 14.15 -5.09
N LEU A 367 -2.47 15.01 -4.16
CA LEU A 367 -1.56 15.63 -3.19
C LEU A 367 -0.90 14.62 -2.26
N MET A 368 -1.63 13.56 -1.89
CA MET A 368 -1.10 12.42 -1.13
C MET A 368 0.03 11.71 -1.90
N LEU A 369 -0.11 11.52 -3.21
CA LEU A 369 0.89 10.90 -4.08
C LEU A 369 2.17 11.74 -4.25
N PHE A 370 2.06 13.07 -4.26
CA PHE A 370 3.23 13.96 -4.28
C PHE A 370 3.95 14.02 -2.92
N GLY A 371 3.18 13.99 -1.82
CA GLY A 371 3.70 14.03 -0.45
C GLY A 371 4.34 15.37 -0.06
N GLY A 372 4.38 15.67 1.24
CA GLY A 372 5.04 16.86 1.80
C GLY A 372 6.52 16.66 2.11
N VAL A 373 7.19 17.67 2.66
CA VAL A 373 8.64 17.62 2.91
C VAL A 373 8.92 16.98 4.28
N PRO A 374 9.63 15.83 4.35
CA PRO A 374 10.10 15.32 5.63
C PRO A 374 11.22 16.21 6.17
N LYS A 375 11.14 16.60 7.44
CA LYS A 375 12.10 17.51 8.08
C LYS A 375 12.66 16.87 9.34
N THR A 376 13.95 17.05 9.59
CA THR A 376 14.59 16.72 10.86
C THR A 376 14.90 18.00 11.61
N THR A 377 14.50 18.08 12.87
CA THR A 377 14.80 19.24 13.73
C THR A 377 16.24 19.16 14.24
N MET A 378 16.76 20.27 14.77
CA MET A 378 18.08 20.31 15.44
C MET A 378 18.16 19.39 16.66
N GLU A 379 17.02 19.04 17.25
CA GLU A 379 16.91 18.16 18.42
C GLU A 379 16.87 16.66 18.06
N GLY A 380 16.95 16.34 16.76
CA GLY A 380 16.92 14.95 16.27
C GLY A 380 15.52 14.35 16.16
N THR A 381 14.46 15.14 16.35
CA THR A 381 13.08 14.68 16.10
C THR A 381 12.74 14.79 14.62
N SER A 382 12.14 13.73 14.06
CA SER A 382 11.66 13.70 12.69
C SER A 382 10.22 14.21 12.62
N LEU A 383 9.99 15.24 11.82
CA LEU A 383 8.66 15.71 11.45
C LEU A 383 8.17 14.97 10.21
N ARG A 384 6.97 14.40 10.33
CA ARG A 384 6.28 13.71 9.24
C ARG A 384 6.05 14.66 8.06
N GLY A 385 6.44 14.22 6.85
CA GLY A 385 6.13 14.88 5.59
C GLY A 385 4.90 14.31 4.87
N ASP A 386 4.54 13.06 5.18
CA ASP A 386 3.48 12.34 4.46
C ASP A 386 2.08 12.78 4.90
N ILE A 387 1.17 12.78 3.94
CA ILE A 387 -0.24 13.18 4.12
C ILE A 387 -1.08 11.91 4.22
N ASN A 388 -1.98 11.85 5.18
CA ASN A 388 -2.92 10.73 5.33
C ASN A 388 -4.32 11.14 4.91
N VAL A 389 -4.98 10.31 4.11
CA VAL A 389 -6.31 10.58 3.54
C VAL A 389 -7.27 9.47 3.94
N CYS A 390 -8.46 9.85 4.41
CA CYS A 390 -9.55 8.93 4.72
C CYS A 390 -10.78 9.26 3.88
N VAL A 391 -11.33 8.24 3.22
CA VAL A 391 -12.57 8.32 2.46
C VAL A 391 -13.66 7.56 3.21
N VAL A 392 -14.68 8.27 3.65
CA VAL A 392 -15.89 7.70 4.27
C VAL A 392 -17.02 7.86 3.27
N GLY A 393 -17.94 6.91 3.19
CA GLY A 393 -19.13 7.15 2.38
C GLY A 393 -20.08 5.99 2.35
N ASP A 394 -21.19 6.14 1.64
CA ASP A 394 -22.17 5.08 1.49
C ASP A 394 -21.60 3.90 0.65
N PRO A 395 -22.18 2.70 0.74
CA PRO A 395 -21.86 1.59 -0.16
C PRO A 395 -21.98 2.01 -1.62
N SER A 396 -21.23 1.35 -2.51
CA SER A 396 -21.29 1.58 -3.97
C SER A 396 -20.81 2.95 -4.49
N THR A 397 -20.23 3.80 -3.64
CA THR A 397 -19.67 5.12 -4.02
C THR A 397 -18.25 5.08 -4.65
N ALA A 398 -17.87 3.96 -5.28
CA ALA A 398 -16.56 3.73 -5.93
C ALA A 398 -15.30 3.86 -5.03
N LYS A 399 -15.43 3.85 -3.70
CA LYS A 399 -14.31 3.97 -2.75
C LYS A 399 -13.19 2.95 -2.99
N SER A 400 -13.53 1.66 -3.06
CA SER A 400 -12.53 0.60 -3.31
C SER A 400 -11.88 0.71 -4.69
N GLN A 401 -12.53 1.38 -5.67
CA GLN A 401 -11.91 1.64 -6.98
C GLN A 401 -10.80 2.67 -6.88
N PHE A 402 -10.93 3.71 -6.04
CA PHE A 402 -9.84 4.65 -5.79
C PHE A 402 -8.61 3.94 -5.22
N LEU A 403 -8.80 3.05 -4.24
CA LEU A 403 -7.71 2.30 -3.62
C LEU A 403 -7.02 1.38 -4.64
N LYS A 404 -7.78 0.62 -5.43
CA LYS A 404 -7.22 -0.27 -6.48
C LYS A 404 -6.45 0.50 -7.56
N HIS A 405 -6.97 1.65 -7.99
CA HIS A 405 -6.27 2.49 -8.97
C HIS A 405 -4.96 3.05 -8.41
N VAL A 406 -4.93 3.45 -7.13
CA VAL A 406 -3.70 3.94 -6.48
C VAL A 406 -2.68 2.82 -6.30
N GLU A 407 -3.12 1.62 -5.94
CA GLU A 407 -2.28 0.41 -5.85
C GLU A 407 -1.61 0.08 -7.19
N GLU A 408 -2.37 0.08 -8.29
CA GLU A 408 -1.84 -0.21 -9.63
C GLU A 408 -0.94 0.91 -10.15
N PHE A 409 -1.24 2.15 -9.79
CA PHE A 409 -0.48 3.31 -10.26
C PHE A 409 0.90 3.42 -9.58
N SER A 410 0.97 3.24 -8.26
CA SER A 410 2.18 3.46 -7.46
C SER A 410 3.02 2.18 -7.29
N PRO A 411 4.33 2.20 -7.61
CA PRO A 411 5.18 1.00 -7.62
C PRO A 411 5.52 0.43 -6.23
N ARG A 412 5.22 1.15 -5.15
CA ARG A 412 5.41 0.73 -3.75
C ARG A 412 4.11 0.86 -2.95
N ALA A 413 2.98 0.63 -3.61
CA ALA A 413 1.69 0.60 -2.92
C ALA A 413 1.27 -0.83 -2.58
N VAL A 414 0.72 -1.00 -1.39
CA VAL A 414 0.20 -2.29 -0.90
C VAL A 414 -1.27 -2.11 -0.55
N TYR A 415 -2.13 -2.95 -1.10
CA TYR A 415 -3.54 -3.02 -0.73
C TYR A 415 -3.79 -4.09 0.32
N THR A 416 -4.50 -3.72 1.37
CA THR A 416 -4.92 -4.61 2.44
C THR A 416 -6.37 -4.34 2.82
N SER A 417 -7.07 -5.38 3.27
CA SER A 417 -8.41 -5.24 3.87
C SER A 417 -8.28 -5.30 5.39
N GLY A 418 -8.92 -4.38 6.09
CA GLY A 418 -8.89 -4.29 7.55
C GLY A 418 -9.42 -5.55 8.24
N LYS A 419 -10.37 -6.26 7.62
CA LYS A 419 -10.92 -7.51 8.18
C LYS A 419 -10.00 -8.73 7.98
N ALA A 420 -9.30 -8.77 6.84
CA ALA A 420 -8.38 -9.87 6.51
C ALA A 420 -6.99 -9.68 7.14
N SER A 421 -6.68 -8.47 7.58
CA SER A 421 -5.40 -8.11 8.16
C SER A 421 -5.44 -8.32 9.67
N SER A 422 -4.31 -8.78 10.21
CA SER A 422 -4.07 -8.83 11.66
C SER A 422 -2.99 -7.82 12.03
N ALA A 423 -2.85 -7.44 13.30
CA ALA A 423 -1.74 -6.58 13.76
C ALA A 423 -0.37 -7.06 13.28
N ALA A 424 -0.16 -8.39 13.29
CA ALA A 424 1.08 -9.01 12.83
C ALA A 424 1.28 -8.86 11.31
N GLY A 425 0.21 -8.98 10.52
CA GLY A 425 0.23 -8.79 9.08
C GLY A 425 0.37 -7.33 8.65
N LEU A 426 -0.09 -6.37 9.45
CA LEU A 426 0.06 -4.93 9.17
C LEU A 426 1.42 -4.39 9.58
N THR A 427 1.92 -4.77 10.76
CA THR A 427 3.14 -4.22 11.35
C THR A 427 4.36 -5.09 11.07
N ALA A 428 4.75 -5.92 12.02
CA ALA A 428 5.73 -6.98 11.83
C ALA A 428 5.43 -8.12 12.81
N ALA A 429 5.75 -9.34 12.38
CA ALA A 429 5.60 -10.54 13.19
C ALA A 429 6.99 -11.04 13.62
N VAL A 430 7.08 -11.64 14.80
CA VAL A 430 8.28 -12.38 15.20
C VAL A 430 7.96 -13.85 15.03
N VAL A 431 8.61 -14.49 14.05
CA VAL A 431 8.41 -15.89 13.70
C VAL A 431 9.67 -16.66 14.05
N ARG A 432 9.52 -17.88 14.56
CA ARG A 432 10.66 -18.76 14.78
C ARG A 432 10.99 -19.45 13.46
N ASP A 433 12.18 -19.22 12.95
CA ASP A 433 12.65 -19.92 11.76
C ASP A 433 12.97 -21.38 12.09
N GLU A 434 12.59 -22.29 11.20
CA GLU A 434 12.79 -23.73 11.40
C GLU A 434 14.22 -24.16 11.05
N GLU A 435 14.90 -23.45 10.13
CA GLU A 435 16.26 -23.78 9.71
C GLU A 435 17.30 -23.27 10.72
N SER A 436 17.19 -22.01 11.16
CA SER A 436 18.11 -21.41 12.13
C SER A 436 17.70 -21.60 13.60
N HIS A 437 16.45 -21.98 13.88
CA HIS A 437 15.84 -22.02 15.22
C HIS A 437 15.79 -20.67 15.97
N GLU A 438 16.20 -19.58 15.33
CA GLU A 438 16.18 -18.22 15.88
C GLU A 438 14.84 -17.53 15.60
N PHE A 439 14.53 -16.52 16.41
CA PHE A 439 13.37 -15.66 16.22
C PHE A 439 13.71 -14.55 15.22
N VAL A 440 13.14 -14.63 14.03
CA VAL A 440 13.30 -13.65 12.96
C VAL A 440 12.09 -12.73 12.88
N ILE A 441 12.30 -11.49 12.41
CA ILE A 441 11.22 -10.54 12.17
C ILE A 441 10.74 -10.70 10.73
N GLU A 442 9.46 -10.99 10.53
CA GLU A 442 8.79 -10.91 9.23
C GLU A 442 8.11 -9.53 9.12
N ALA A 443 8.43 -8.81 8.05
CA ALA A 443 7.86 -7.49 7.76
C ALA A 443 6.38 -7.61 7.33
N GLY A 444 5.52 -6.76 7.90
CA GLY A 444 4.13 -6.63 7.51
C GLY A 444 3.90 -5.61 6.39
N ALA A 445 2.63 -5.42 6.02
CA ALA A 445 2.22 -4.60 4.89
C ALA A 445 2.69 -3.14 4.99
N LEU A 446 2.65 -2.52 6.17
CA LEU A 446 3.09 -1.13 6.36
C LEU A 446 4.60 -0.98 6.16
N MET A 447 5.39 -1.99 6.48
CA MET A 447 6.83 -1.96 6.29
C MET A 447 7.22 -2.20 4.83
N LEU A 448 6.53 -3.13 4.16
CA LEU A 448 6.74 -3.39 2.73
C LEU A 448 6.41 -2.16 1.87
N ALA A 449 5.47 -1.33 2.32
CA ALA A 449 5.07 -0.10 1.65
C ALA A 449 5.93 1.14 1.99
N ASP A 450 7.11 1.00 2.64
CA ASP A 450 7.96 2.15 3.03
C ASP A 450 8.23 3.11 1.85
N ASN A 451 8.11 4.42 2.11
CA ASN A 451 8.14 5.54 1.15
C ASN A 451 7.06 5.50 0.04
N GLY A 452 6.08 4.60 0.16
CA GLY A 452 4.94 4.43 -0.74
C GLY A 452 3.60 4.71 -0.05
N VAL A 453 2.57 3.98 -0.48
CA VAL A 453 1.18 4.17 -0.02
C VAL A 453 0.61 2.85 0.48
N CYS A 454 0.12 2.81 1.70
CA CYS A 454 -0.65 1.68 2.22
C CYS A 454 -2.15 1.98 2.05
N CYS A 455 -2.82 1.19 1.21
CA CYS A 455 -4.26 1.28 1.00
C CYS A 455 -4.96 0.29 1.93
N ILE A 456 -5.86 0.78 2.78
CA ILE A 456 -6.61 -0.04 3.74
C ILE A 456 -8.11 0.12 3.46
N ASP A 457 -8.74 -0.95 2.98
CA ASP A 457 -10.21 -1.00 2.82
C ASP A 457 -10.88 -1.54 4.09
N GLU A 458 -12.15 -1.20 4.31
CA GLU A 458 -12.93 -1.56 5.49
C GLU A 458 -12.21 -1.21 6.81
N PHE A 459 -11.64 -0.01 6.87
CA PHE A 459 -10.87 0.47 8.03
C PHE A 459 -11.71 0.49 9.33
N ASP A 460 -13.04 0.63 9.23
CA ASP A 460 -13.97 0.58 10.36
C ASP A 460 -14.18 -0.84 10.94
N LYS A 461 -13.81 -1.89 10.20
CA LYS A 461 -13.98 -3.29 10.62
C LYS A 461 -12.74 -3.89 11.29
N MET A 462 -11.69 -3.09 11.48
CA MET A 462 -10.48 -3.53 12.17
C MET A 462 -10.67 -3.64 13.68
N ASP A 463 -10.03 -4.66 14.26
CA ASP A 463 -9.96 -4.84 15.70
C ASP A 463 -9.18 -3.70 16.38
N MET A 464 -9.57 -3.39 17.62
CA MET A 464 -8.94 -2.33 18.41
C MET A 464 -7.44 -2.55 18.65
N LYS A 465 -6.97 -3.81 18.69
CA LYS A 465 -5.53 -4.12 18.86
C LYS A 465 -4.72 -3.68 17.65
N ASP A 466 -5.27 -3.86 16.46
CA ASP A 466 -4.62 -3.54 15.19
C ASP A 466 -4.61 -2.02 14.98
N GLN A 467 -5.69 -1.35 15.39
CA GLN A 467 -5.79 0.10 15.43
C GLN A 467 -4.73 0.76 16.33
N VAL A 468 -4.41 0.17 17.50
CA VAL A 468 -3.34 0.68 18.38
C VAL A 468 -1.97 0.59 17.70
N ALA A 469 -1.70 -0.52 17.02
CA ALA A 469 -0.43 -0.72 16.32
C ALA A 469 -0.26 0.27 15.14
N ILE A 470 -1.34 0.54 14.40
CA ILE A 470 -1.34 1.58 13.35
C ILE A 470 -1.17 2.98 13.96
N HIS A 471 -1.75 3.26 15.12
CA HIS A 471 -1.65 4.57 15.74
C HIS A 471 -0.20 4.95 16.11
N GLU A 472 0.62 3.98 16.54
CA GLU A 472 2.06 4.17 16.75
C GLU A 472 2.76 4.51 15.42
N ALA A 473 2.51 3.72 14.38
CA ALA A 473 3.09 3.90 13.05
C ALA A 473 2.72 5.27 12.43
N MET A 474 1.46 5.70 12.55
CA MET A 474 0.99 6.99 11.99
C MET A 474 1.55 8.21 12.71
N GLU A 475 1.88 8.08 14.00
CA GLU A 475 2.41 9.17 14.80
C GLU A 475 3.93 9.28 14.67
N GLN A 476 4.63 8.19 14.95
CA GLN A 476 6.08 8.21 15.08
C GLN A 476 6.79 7.82 13.78
N GLN A 477 6.04 7.37 12.75
CA GLN A 477 6.59 6.76 11.53
C GLN A 477 7.58 5.62 11.80
N THR A 478 7.46 5.02 12.98
CA THR A 478 8.28 3.91 13.46
C THR A 478 7.39 2.96 14.25
N ILE A 479 7.77 1.69 14.27
CA ILE A 479 7.09 0.62 14.98
C ILE A 479 8.12 -0.04 15.87
N SER A 480 7.86 -0.04 17.17
CA SER A 480 8.71 -0.69 18.16
C SER A 480 8.19 -2.09 18.48
N ILE A 481 9.05 -3.11 18.35
CA ILE A 481 8.74 -4.49 18.69
C ILE A 481 9.71 -4.97 19.77
N THR A 482 9.14 -5.40 20.90
CA THR A 482 9.87 -6.05 21.98
C THR A 482 9.21 -7.40 22.27
N LYS A 483 9.61 -8.46 21.55
CA LYS A 483 9.05 -9.81 21.69
C LYS A 483 10.14 -10.87 21.53
N ALA A 484 10.02 -11.97 22.27
CA ALA A 484 10.89 -13.15 22.18
C ALA A 484 12.41 -12.84 22.22
N GLY A 485 12.81 -11.83 23.00
CA GLY A 485 14.21 -11.41 23.12
C GLY A 485 14.72 -10.47 22.01
N VAL A 486 13.89 -10.18 21.00
CA VAL A 486 14.19 -9.23 19.93
C VAL A 486 13.63 -7.87 20.29
N LYS A 487 14.51 -6.88 20.42
CA LYS A 487 14.16 -5.46 20.57
C LYS A 487 14.59 -4.73 19.30
N ALA A 488 13.63 -4.39 18.45
CA ALA A 488 13.88 -3.70 17.19
C ALA A 488 12.91 -2.54 17.02
N THR A 489 13.39 -1.46 16.40
CA THR A 489 12.59 -0.32 15.96
C THR A 489 12.66 -0.26 14.46
N LEU A 490 11.51 -0.42 13.80
CA LEU A 490 11.39 -0.53 12.36
C LEU A 490 10.75 0.75 11.82
N ASN A 491 11.25 1.26 10.70
CA ASN A 491 10.69 2.47 10.08
C ASN A 491 9.45 2.11 9.25
N ALA A 492 8.44 2.97 9.30
CA ALA A 492 7.19 2.83 8.54
C ALA A 492 6.76 4.19 7.98
N ARG A 493 7.55 4.72 7.03
CA ARG A 493 7.31 6.03 6.39
C ARG A 493 6.33 5.84 5.23
N THR A 494 5.07 5.60 5.57
CA THR A 494 4.02 5.34 4.59
C THR A 494 2.90 6.35 4.71
N SER A 495 2.36 6.75 3.57
CA SER A 495 1.09 7.45 3.52
C SER A 495 -0.04 6.42 3.58
N ILE A 496 -1.07 6.68 4.39
CA ILE A 496 -2.22 5.80 4.52
C ILE A 496 -3.40 6.38 3.75
N LEU A 497 -3.94 5.58 2.82
CA LEU A 497 -5.23 5.80 2.19
C LEU A 497 -6.25 4.82 2.77
N ALA A 498 -7.15 5.32 3.61
CA ALA A 498 -8.16 4.50 4.27
C ALA A 498 -9.54 4.68 3.60
N ALA A 499 -10.27 3.58 3.44
CA ALA A 499 -11.69 3.59 3.12
C ALA A 499 -12.51 3.05 4.30
N ALA A 500 -13.56 3.76 4.67
CA ALA A 500 -14.46 3.37 5.76
C ALA A 500 -15.93 3.51 5.35
N ASN A 501 -16.78 2.73 6.03
CA ASN A 501 -18.23 2.79 5.89
C ASN A 501 -18.87 3.44 7.13
N PRO A 502 -19.95 4.22 6.98
CA PRO A 502 -20.73 4.72 8.11
C PRO A 502 -21.45 3.58 8.84
N ILE A 503 -21.72 3.79 10.11
CA ILE A 503 -22.52 2.90 10.95
C ILE A 503 -23.95 2.86 10.40
N GLY A 504 -24.51 1.65 10.23
CA GLY A 504 -25.83 1.47 9.62
C GLY A 504 -25.85 1.55 8.08
N GLY A 505 -24.70 1.78 7.44
CA GLY A 505 -24.56 1.73 5.97
C GLY A 505 -25.03 2.97 5.23
N ARG A 506 -25.63 3.96 5.89
CA ARG A 506 -25.93 5.27 5.32
C ARG A 506 -25.37 6.39 6.20
N TYR A 507 -24.84 7.43 5.57
CA TYR A 507 -24.31 8.59 6.27
C TYR A 507 -25.44 9.51 6.75
N ASP A 508 -25.57 9.67 8.07
CA ASP A 508 -26.58 10.54 8.68
C ASP A 508 -26.01 11.94 8.95
N ARG A 509 -26.49 12.95 8.23
CA ARG A 509 -25.98 14.34 8.34
C ARG A 509 -26.34 15.01 9.67
N SER A 510 -27.32 14.46 10.41
CA SER A 510 -27.76 14.99 11.71
C SER A 510 -26.78 14.67 12.85
N LYS A 511 -25.98 13.62 12.68
CA LYS A 511 -25.02 13.14 13.69
C LYS A 511 -23.62 13.64 13.41
N SER A 512 -22.84 13.72 14.47
CA SER A 512 -21.41 14.00 14.32
C SER A 512 -20.69 12.83 13.63
N LEU A 513 -19.63 13.12 12.87
CA LEU A 513 -18.75 12.15 12.23
C LEU A 513 -18.24 11.08 13.20
N LYS A 514 -17.97 11.47 14.47
CA LYS A 514 -17.54 10.53 15.52
C LYS A 514 -18.61 9.50 15.87
N GLN A 515 -19.89 9.88 15.79
CA GLN A 515 -21.01 8.97 16.01
C GLN A 515 -21.36 8.18 14.75
N ASN A 516 -21.06 8.72 13.57
CA ASN A 516 -21.30 8.05 12.29
C ASN A 516 -20.25 7.00 11.95
N VAL A 517 -19.04 7.09 12.48
CA VAL A 517 -17.94 6.17 12.14
C VAL A 517 -17.34 5.59 13.42
N ASN A 518 -17.14 4.27 13.43
CA ASN A 518 -16.54 3.54 14.55
C ASN A 518 -15.02 3.70 14.60
N LEU A 519 -14.53 4.94 14.75
CA LEU A 519 -13.10 5.26 14.85
C LEU A 519 -12.78 5.96 16.16
N THR A 520 -11.58 5.69 16.67
CA THR A 520 -11.10 6.35 17.88
C THR A 520 -10.67 7.80 17.58
N ALA A 521 -10.92 8.71 18.52
CA ALA A 521 -10.56 10.12 18.38
C ALA A 521 -9.05 10.37 18.11
N PRO A 522 -8.10 9.61 18.71
CA PRO A 522 -6.68 9.74 18.39
C PRO A 522 -6.39 9.48 16.91
N ILE A 523 -6.92 8.39 16.35
CA ILE A 523 -6.71 8.01 14.94
C ILE A 523 -7.31 9.05 14.01
N MET A 524 -8.55 9.47 14.28
CA MET A 524 -9.20 10.51 13.49
C MET A 524 -8.26 11.70 13.34
N SER A 525 -7.75 12.24 14.45
CA SER A 525 -6.85 13.40 14.43
C SER A 525 -5.48 13.23 13.74
N ARG A 526 -5.12 12.02 13.30
CA ARG A 526 -3.90 11.74 12.52
C ARG A 526 -4.09 11.81 11.01
N PHE A 527 -5.34 11.70 10.56
CA PHE A 527 -5.71 11.91 9.18
C PHE A 527 -5.79 13.40 8.91
N ASP A 528 -5.13 13.83 7.84
CA ASP A 528 -5.04 15.23 7.44
C ASP A 528 -6.29 15.64 6.65
N LEU A 529 -6.85 14.72 5.86
CA LEU A 529 -8.04 14.95 5.05
C LEU A 529 -9.09 13.87 5.27
N PHE A 530 -10.33 14.30 5.46
CA PHE A 530 -11.53 13.45 5.43
C PHE A 530 -12.40 13.82 4.25
N PHE A 531 -12.70 12.85 3.41
CA PHE A 531 -13.67 13.01 2.33
C PHE A 531 -14.86 12.13 2.63
N ILE A 532 -16.02 12.76 2.84
CA ILE A 532 -17.28 12.06 3.03
C ILE A 532 -18.02 12.10 1.70
N LEU A 533 -18.30 10.92 1.17
CA LEU A 533 -19.07 10.69 -0.05
C LEU A 533 -20.49 10.30 0.37
N VAL A 534 -21.43 11.22 0.16
CA VAL A 534 -22.86 10.96 0.38
C VAL A 534 -23.48 10.58 -0.95
N ASP A 535 -24.23 9.50 -0.96
CA ASP A 535 -24.99 9.05 -2.13
C ASP A 535 -26.34 9.77 -2.17
N ASP A 536 -26.36 10.92 -2.84
CA ASP A 536 -27.59 11.65 -3.13
C ASP A 536 -28.16 11.14 -4.46
N SER A 537 -29.34 10.51 -4.43
CA SER A 537 -30.01 9.97 -5.62
C SER A 537 -30.40 11.09 -6.58
N ASN A 538 -29.59 11.33 -7.60
CA ASN A 538 -29.78 12.37 -8.61
C ASN A 538 -29.72 11.75 -10.01
N GLU A 539 -30.82 11.89 -10.77
CA GLU A 539 -30.97 11.29 -12.09
C GLU A 539 -29.87 11.71 -13.07
N VAL A 540 -29.37 12.94 -12.97
CA VAL A 540 -28.32 13.46 -13.87
C VAL A 540 -26.99 12.76 -13.62
N THR A 541 -26.61 12.59 -12.36
CA THR A 541 -25.36 11.91 -11.98
C THR A 541 -25.45 10.43 -12.30
N ASP A 542 -26.60 9.81 -12.05
CA ASP A 542 -26.82 8.39 -12.31
C ASP A 542 -26.79 8.10 -13.80
N TYR A 543 -27.39 8.97 -14.62
CA TYR A 543 -27.30 8.87 -16.07
C TYR A 543 -25.85 9.01 -16.58
N ALA A 544 -25.08 9.94 -16.03
CA ALA A 544 -23.67 10.12 -16.37
C ALA A 544 -22.82 8.89 -15.98
N ILE A 545 -23.05 8.33 -14.79
CA ILE A 545 -22.39 7.12 -14.30
C ILE A 545 -22.77 5.92 -15.20
N ALA A 546 -24.07 5.73 -15.48
CA ALA A 546 -24.55 4.65 -16.33
C ALA A 546 -23.95 4.72 -17.72
N ARG A 547 -23.92 5.91 -18.34
CA ARG A 547 -23.27 6.13 -19.64
C ARG A 547 -21.79 5.73 -19.58
N ARG A 548 -21.08 6.11 -18.51
CA ARG A 548 -19.65 5.78 -18.36
C ARG A 548 -19.41 4.29 -18.20
N ILE A 549 -20.27 3.58 -17.47
CA ILE A 549 -20.21 2.12 -17.30
C ILE A 549 -20.49 1.42 -18.63
N VAL A 550 -21.52 1.86 -19.37
CA VAL A 550 -21.87 1.31 -20.68
C VAL A 550 -20.73 1.55 -21.68
N ASP A 551 -20.13 2.73 -21.67
CA ASP A 551 -18.97 3.05 -22.51
C ASP A 551 -17.80 2.10 -22.22
N LEU A 552 -17.50 1.84 -20.94
CA LEU A 552 -16.43 0.93 -20.53
C LEU A 552 -16.67 -0.51 -21.00
N HIS A 553 -17.92 -0.99 -20.94
CA HIS A 553 -18.27 -2.35 -21.36
C HIS A 553 -18.41 -2.48 -22.88
N SER A 554 -18.78 -1.41 -23.57
CA SER A 554 -18.96 -1.41 -25.04
C SER A 554 -17.63 -1.24 -25.77
N ARG A 555 -16.70 -0.48 -25.18
CA ARG A 555 -15.38 -0.15 -25.75
C ARG A 555 -14.26 -0.76 -24.93
N ILE A 556 -14.25 -2.09 -24.87
CA ILE A 556 -13.34 -2.90 -24.05
C ILE A 556 -11.85 -2.60 -24.34
N GLU A 557 -11.51 -2.10 -25.53
CA GLU A 557 -10.12 -1.88 -25.98
C GLU A 557 -9.81 -0.48 -26.57
N GLU A 558 -10.79 0.42 -26.75
CA GLU A 558 -10.44 1.78 -27.20
C GLU A 558 -9.82 2.55 -26.03
N SER A 559 -8.56 2.93 -26.21
CA SER A 559 -7.78 3.75 -25.29
C SER A 559 -8.66 4.88 -24.77
N ILE A 560 -8.96 4.85 -23.48
CA ILE A 560 -9.56 5.99 -22.80
C ILE A 560 -8.72 7.21 -23.16
N ASP A 561 -9.32 8.18 -23.86
CA ASP A 561 -8.60 9.38 -24.29
C ASP A 561 -8.13 10.12 -23.04
N ARG A 562 -6.80 10.18 -22.87
CA ARG A 562 -6.12 10.79 -21.73
C ARG A 562 -5.12 11.77 -22.31
N MET A 563 -5.08 12.98 -21.72
CA MET A 563 -4.12 13.99 -22.12
C MET A 563 -2.68 13.60 -21.76
N TYR A 564 -2.52 12.90 -20.62
CA TYR A 564 -1.24 12.38 -20.16
C TYR A 564 -1.31 10.86 -19.96
N THR A 565 -0.28 10.16 -20.42
CA THR A 565 -0.13 8.73 -20.21
C THR A 565 0.30 8.44 -18.77
N LEU A 566 -0.05 7.25 -18.24
CA LEU A 566 0.32 6.89 -16.86
C LEU A 566 1.83 6.90 -16.63
N ASP A 567 2.63 6.52 -17.63
CA ASP A 567 4.09 6.50 -17.50
C ASP A 567 4.70 7.91 -17.53
N GLU A 568 4.09 8.86 -18.25
CA GLU A 568 4.46 10.28 -18.14
C GLU A 568 4.15 10.83 -16.75
N ILE A 569 2.98 10.50 -16.18
CA ILE A 569 2.61 10.95 -14.82
C ILE A 569 3.55 10.34 -13.77
N ARG A 570 3.90 9.06 -13.89
CA ARG A 570 4.90 8.42 -13.01
C ARG A 570 6.25 9.13 -13.10
N ARG A 571 6.71 9.48 -14.31
CA ARG A 571 7.93 10.28 -14.57
C ARG A 571 7.89 11.63 -13.91
N TYR A 572 6.79 12.34 -14.11
CA TYR A 572 6.57 13.64 -13.51
C TYR A 572 6.58 13.58 -11.98
N LEU A 573 5.89 12.60 -11.39
CA LEU A 573 5.80 12.42 -9.95
C LEU A 573 7.17 12.12 -9.32
N LEU A 574 7.96 11.24 -9.93
CA LEU A 574 9.31 10.91 -9.43
C LEU A 574 10.21 12.16 -9.42
N PHE A 575 10.18 12.93 -10.50
CA PHE A 575 10.93 14.19 -10.61
C PHE A 575 10.46 15.24 -9.60
N ALA A 576 9.14 15.46 -9.50
CA ALA A 576 8.54 16.44 -8.61
C ALA A 576 8.78 16.16 -7.11
N ARG A 577 8.87 14.88 -6.71
CA ARG A 577 9.13 14.47 -5.30
C ARG A 577 10.50 14.89 -4.79
N GLN A 578 11.47 15.15 -5.67
CA GLN A 578 12.83 15.54 -5.28
C GLN A 578 12.95 16.99 -4.83
N PHE A 579 11.99 17.84 -5.20
CA PHE A 579 11.96 19.23 -4.74
C PHE A 579 11.65 19.31 -3.25
N LYS A 580 12.30 20.26 -2.56
CA LYS A 580 12.10 20.52 -1.13
C LYS A 580 11.68 21.98 -0.93
N PRO A 581 10.42 22.33 -1.24
CA PRO A 581 9.98 23.71 -1.24
C PRO A 581 10.12 24.36 0.14
N ARG A 582 10.55 25.62 0.16
CA ARG A 582 10.66 26.44 1.37
C ARG A 582 9.44 27.34 1.51
N ILE A 583 9.03 27.59 2.75
CA ILE A 583 7.91 28.50 3.02
C ILE A 583 8.42 29.93 2.96
N SER A 584 7.85 30.75 2.08
CA SER A 584 8.14 32.19 2.02
C SER A 584 7.55 32.93 3.22
N LYS A 585 8.16 34.07 3.63
CA LYS A 585 7.70 34.84 4.78
C LYS A 585 6.25 35.33 4.61
N GLU A 586 5.89 35.77 3.41
CA GLU A 586 4.51 36.17 3.08
C GLU A 586 3.52 35.02 3.26
N SER A 587 3.91 33.80 2.87
CA SER A 587 3.05 32.61 3.03
C SER A 587 2.95 32.18 4.48
N GLU A 588 4.01 32.33 5.28
CA GLU A 588 3.99 32.07 6.71
C GLU A 588 2.94 32.93 7.43
N ASP A 589 2.97 34.25 7.19
CA ASP A 589 2.01 35.18 7.77
C ASP A 589 0.57 34.86 7.30
N PHE A 590 0.42 34.48 6.02
CA PHE A 590 -0.86 34.09 5.46
C PHE A 590 -1.41 32.77 6.06
N ILE A 591 -0.55 31.77 6.30
CA ILE A 591 -0.92 30.51 6.98
C ILE A 591 -1.44 30.80 8.39
N VAL A 592 -0.75 31.66 9.15
CA VAL A 592 -1.17 32.04 10.50
C VAL A 592 -2.52 32.75 10.47
N GLU A 593 -2.74 33.65 9.52
CA GLU A 593 -4.02 34.32 9.34
C GLU A 593 -5.14 33.32 9.02
N GLN A 594 -4.92 32.39 8.08
CA GLN A 594 -5.93 31.38 7.73
C GLN A 594 -6.22 30.44 8.90
N TYR A 595 -5.22 30.05 9.68
CA TYR A 595 -5.42 29.24 10.88
C TYR A 595 -6.22 29.96 11.96
N LYS A 596 -5.97 31.26 12.17
CA LYS A 596 -6.76 32.08 13.09
C LYS A 596 -8.22 32.14 12.65
N ARG A 597 -8.48 32.38 11.36
CA ARG A 597 -9.83 32.37 10.77
C ARG A 597 -10.52 31.02 10.92
N LEU A 598 -9.78 29.92 10.68
CA LEU A 598 -10.27 28.55 10.85
C LEU A 598 -10.75 28.31 12.29
N ARG A 599 -9.97 28.74 13.29
CA ARG A 599 -10.27 28.56 14.71
C ARG A 599 -11.38 29.48 15.22
N GLN A 600 -11.44 30.72 14.73
CA GLN A 600 -12.54 31.65 15.05
C GLN A 600 -13.88 31.10 14.59
N ARG A 601 -13.92 30.48 13.40
CA ARG A 601 -15.13 29.84 12.89
C ARG A 601 -15.64 28.70 13.79
N ASP A 602 -14.73 27.93 14.39
CA ASP A 602 -15.08 26.84 15.32
C ASP A 602 -15.55 27.38 16.69
N GLY A 603 -15.03 28.53 17.12
CA GLY A 603 -15.36 29.14 18.41
C GLY A 603 -16.73 29.83 18.46
N SER A 604 -17.36 30.12 17.31
CA SER A 604 -18.51 31.03 17.26
C SER A 604 -19.87 30.40 17.52
N GLY A 605 -20.00 29.11 17.86
CA GLY A 605 -21.28 28.49 18.30
C GLY A 605 -22.39 28.32 17.26
N VAL A 606 -22.44 29.17 16.22
CA VAL A 606 -23.47 29.24 15.16
C VAL A 606 -23.58 27.97 14.30
N SER A 607 -22.54 27.15 14.25
CA SER A 607 -22.60 25.81 13.65
C SER A 607 -21.67 24.91 14.43
N LYS A 608 -22.24 23.92 15.12
CA LYS A 608 -21.47 22.89 15.80
C LYS A 608 -20.75 22.09 14.73
N SER A 609 -19.48 22.41 14.48
CA SER A 609 -18.65 21.64 13.58
C SER A 609 -18.60 20.19 14.09
N SER A 610 -18.52 19.23 13.17
CA SER A 610 -18.47 17.83 13.56
C SER A 610 -17.19 17.47 14.36
N TRP A 611 -16.22 18.39 14.43
CA TRP A 611 -14.85 18.10 14.86
C TRP A 611 -14.14 19.33 15.42
N ARG A 612 -13.48 19.17 16.59
CA ARG A 612 -12.64 20.22 17.21
C ARG A 612 -11.32 20.48 16.47
N ILE A 613 -11.09 21.71 16.07
CA ILE A 613 -9.89 22.09 15.32
C ILE A 613 -8.67 22.16 16.25
N THR A 614 -7.60 21.44 15.90
CA THR A 614 -6.34 21.36 16.69
C THR A 614 -5.13 21.82 15.88
N VAL A 615 -3.98 21.95 16.56
CA VAL A 615 -2.70 22.32 15.92
C VAL A 615 -2.28 21.33 14.83
N ARG A 616 -2.72 20.06 14.89
CA ARG A 616 -2.42 19.08 13.83
C ARG A 616 -2.93 19.53 12.46
N GLN A 617 -4.07 20.22 12.42
CA GLN A 617 -4.63 20.76 11.17
C GLN A 617 -3.75 21.88 10.57
N LEU A 618 -3.00 22.61 11.41
CA LEU A 618 -2.01 23.57 10.94
C LEU A 618 -0.83 22.84 10.28
N GLU A 619 -0.34 21.75 10.89
CA GLU A 619 0.69 20.91 10.28
C GLU A 619 0.20 20.30 8.95
N SER A 620 -1.04 19.80 8.90
CA SER A 620 -1.68 19.31 7.68
C SER A 620 -1.73 20.37 6.59
N MET A 621 -2.10 21.61 6.93
CA MET A 621 -2.15 22.73 5.98
C MET A 621 -0.77 23.04 5.39
N ILE A 622 0.29 22.99 6.22
CA ILE A 622 1.67 23.18 5.76
C ILE A 622 2.07 22.05 4.80
N ARG A 623 1.84 20.78 5.17
CA ARG A 623 2.15 19.62 4.31
C ARG A 623 1.42 19.68 2.97
N LEU A 624 0.14 20.02 2.98
CA LEU A 624 -0.67 20.17 1.75
C LEU A 624 -0.15 21.31 0.87
N SER A 625 0.28 22.43 1.48
CA SER A 625 0.84 23.56 0.74
C SER A 625 2.21 23.23 0.12
N GLU A 626 3.04 22.46 0.83
CA GLU A 626 4.32 21.95 0.32
C GLU A 626 4.12 20.93 -0.81
N ALA A 627 3.18 20.00 -0.66
CA ALA A 627 2.83 19.04 -1.70
C ALA A 627 2.31 19.72 -2.97
N MET A 628 1.51 20.79 -2.80
CA MET A 628 1.04 21.61 -3.93
C MET A 628 2.18 22.35 -4.63
N ALA A 629 3.14 22.89 -3.88
CA ALA A 629 4.32 23.53 -4.45
C ALA A 629 5.20 22.52 -5.22
N ARG A 630 5.37 21.29 -4.69
CA ARG A 630 6.04 20.18 -5.39
C ARG A 630 5.39 19.83 -6.71
N MET A 631 4.05 19.75 -6.73
CA MET A 631 3.30 19.47 -7.94
C MET A 631 3.55 20.51 -9.05
N HIS A 632 3.85 21.77 -8.72
CA HIS A 632 4.21 22.80 -9.69
C HIS A 632 5.72 22.92 -9.94
N CYS A 633 6.54 22.02 -9.39
CA CYS A 633 8.00 22.09 -9.41
C CYS A 633 8.56 23.45 -8.91
N CYS A 634 7.88 24.07 -7.94
CA CYS A 634 8.32 25.33 -7.32
C CYS A 634 9.22 25.04 -6.11
N ASP A 635 10.32 25.78 -5.97
CA ASP A 635 11.20 25.67 -4.78
C ASP A 635 10.72 26.52 -3.59
N GLU A 636 9.69 27.35 -3.80
CA GLU A 636 9.08 28.17 -2.76
C GLU A 636 7.56 28.03 -2.73
N VAL A 637 7.00 27.96 -1.52
CA VAL A 637 5.56 27.98 -1.30
C VAL A 637 5.06 29.42 -1.44
N GLN A 638 4.14 29.62 -2.39
CA GLN A 638 3.44 30.88 -2.63
C GLN A 638 2.07 30.93 -1.93
N PRO A 639 1.52 32.12 -1.67
CA PRO A 639 0.20 32.27 -1.06
C PRO A 639 -0.94 31.61 -1.84
N LYS A 640 -0.79 31.42 -3.16
CA LYS A 640 -1.75 30.72 -4.02
C LYS A 640 -1.91 29.26 -3.62
N HIS A 641 -0.81 28.58 -3.28
CA HIS A 641 -0.83 27.18 -2.85
C HIS A 641 -1.52 27.05 -1.48
N VAL A 642 -1.25 27.97 -0.57
CA VAL A 642 -1.89 28.00 0.75
C VAL A 642 -3.40 28.24 0.64
N LYS A 643 -3.84 29.15 -0.23
CA LYS A 643 -5.28 29.40 -0.47
C LYS A 643 -6.00 28.14 -0.94
N GLU A 644 -5.41 27.40 -1.87
CA GLU A 644 -6.00 26.17 -2.38
C GLU A 644 -5.96 25.03 -1.35
N ALA A 645 -4.86 24.88 -0.61
CA ALA A 645 -4.78 23.93 0.49
C ALA A 645 -5.83 24.23 1.58
N PHE A 646 -6.03 25.50 1.91
CA PHE A 646 -7.08 25.95 2.83
C PHE A 646 -8.49 25.68 2.29
N ARG A 647 -8.72 25.87 0.98
CA ARG A 647 -10.00 25.55 0.33
C ARG A 647 -10.32 24.06 0.47
N LEU A 648 -9.34 23.20 0.18
CA LEU A 648 -9.49 21.74 0.27
C LEU A 648 -9.74 21.31 1.73
N LEU A 649 -8.96 21.85 2.67
CA LEU A 649 -9.11 21.55 4.10
C LEU A 649 -10.48 22.00 4.63
N ASN A 650 -10.96 23.19 4.25
CA ASN A 650 -12.28 23.64 4.64
C ASN A 650 -13.40 22.75 4.11
N LYS A 651 -13.26 22.25 2.89
CA LYS A 651 -14.26 21.37 2.27
C LYS A 651 -14.28 19.98 2.90
N SER A 652 -13.17 19.56 3.52
CA SER A 652 -13.12 18.33 4.32
C SER A 652 -13.87 18.43 5.66
N ILE A 653 -14.01 19.65 6.22
CA ILE A 653 -14.70 19.87 7.49
C ILE A 653 -16.21 20.05 7.21
N ILE A 654 -16.95 18.95 7.27
CA ILE A 654 -18.41 18.97 7.06
C ILE A 654 -19.13 19.59 8.28
N ARG A 655 -20.15 20.40 7.97
CA ARG A 655 -21.09 20.96 8.94
C ARG A 655 -22.09 19.88 9.34
N VAL A 656 -22.36 19.74 10.64
CA VAL A 656 -23.50 18.96 11.11
C VAL A 656 -24.74 19.79 10.75
N GLU A 657 -25.62 19.23 9.93
CA GLU A 657 -26.93 19.82 9.67
C GLU A 657 -27.79 19.50 10.89
N THR A 658 -28.32 20.52 11.57
CA THR A 658 -29.33 20.30 12.59
C THR A 658 -30.59 19.76 11.89
N PRO A 659 -31.18 18.66 12.37
CA PRO A 659 -32.33 18.04 11.70
C PRO A 659 -33.52 19.00 11.61
N ASP A 660 -34.36 18.79 10.59
CA ASP A 660 -35.64 19.48 10.42
C ASP A 660 -36.56 19.22 11.62
N VAL A 661 -37.35 20.23 11.98
CA VAL A 661 -38.22 20.20 13.15
C VAL A 661 -39.49 19.43 12.80
N ASN A 662 -39.66 18.22 13.35
CA ASN A 662 -40.93 17.51 13.31
C ASN A 662 -41.88 18.15 14.33
N LEU A 663 -43.02 18.67 13.87
CA LEU A 663 -44.04 19.30 14.73
C LEU A 663 -45.10 18.31 15.25
N ASP A 664 -45.06 17.06 14.79
CA ASP A 664 -46.11 16.04 15.03
C ASP A 664 -45.66 14.84 15.86
N GLN A 665 -44.38 14.74 16.25
CA GLN A 665 -43.88 13.51 16.87
C GLN A 665 -44.23 13.38 18.36
N GLU A 666 -44.83 14.41 18.96
CA GLU A 666 -44.92 14.52 20.43
C GLU A 666 -46.37 14.53 20.94
N ASP A 667 -47.38 14.52 20.06
CA ASP A 667 -48.78 14.27 20.45
C ASP A 667 -48.98 12.81 20.96
N HIS A 668 -48.01 11.90 20.72
CA HIS A 668 -48.06 10.50 21.17
C HIS A 668 -47.38 10.24 22.53
N GLU A 669 -46.51 11.13 23.01
CA GLU A 669 -45.84 10.94 24.31
C GLU A 669 -46.73 11.38 25.50
N GLU A 670 -47.74 12.22 25.25
CA GLU A 670 -48.72 12.62 26.26
C GLU A 670 -49.82 11.56 26.46
N GLU A 671 -50.25 10.84 25.42
CA GLU A 671 -51.26 9.77 25.53
C GLU A 671 -50.72 8.49 26.22
N GLU A 672 -49.41 8.20 26.12
CA GLU A 672 -48.82 7.03 26.79
C GLU A 672 -48.60 7.26 28.30
N ASN A 673 -48.39 8.50 28.75
CA ASN A 673 -48.12 8.80 30.17
C ASN A 673 -49.37 8.83 31.06
N GLU A 674 -50.58 8.98 30.50
CA GLU A 674 -51.84 8.92 31.27
C GLU A 674 -52.38 7.48 31.47
N ALA A 675 -51.81 6.48 30.77
CA ALA A 675 -52.30 5.10 30.82
C ALA A 675 -51.58 4.19 31.84
N GLU A 676 -50.50 4.64 32.51
CA GLU A 676 -49.67 3.80 33.39
C GLU A 676 -49.92 3.92 34.91
N GLU A 677 -50.98 4.59 35.38
CA GLU A 677 -51.30 4.62 36.82
C GLU A 677 -52.58 3.83 37.19
N GLN A 678 -52.51 2.49 37.18
CA GLN A 678 -53.33 1.63 38.06
C GLN A 678 -52.57 0.37 38.55
N PRO A 679 -52.81 -0.10 39.79
CA PRO A 679 -51.81 -0.83 40.56
C PRO A 679 -51.79 -2.35 40.30
N VAL A 680 -50.58 -2.89 40.41
CA VAL A 680 -50.22 -4.30 40.27
C VAL A 680 -50.75 -5.15 41.43
N VAL A 681 -51.47 -6.23 41.15
CA VAL A 681 -51.75 -7.33 42.11
C VAL A 681 -51.36 -8.68 41.51
N ASN A 682 -50.56 -9.41 42.30
CA ASN A 682 -49.84 -10.66 42.04
C ASN A 682 -50.68 -11.89 41.64
N GLY A 683 -50.08 -12.83 40.86
CA GLY A 683 -50.57 -14.22 40.80
C GLY A 683 -50.00 -15.18 39.74
N ILE A 684 -48.73 -15.60 39.92
CA ILE A 684 -48.08 -16.90 39.60
C ILE A 684 -48.92 -18.04 38.94
N ASN A 685 -48.51 -18.59 37.78
CA ASN A 685 -47.95 -19.96 37.56
C ASN A 685 -47.78 -20.32 36.07
N GLY A 686 -46.83 -21.24 35.78
CA GLY A 686 -46.35 -21.56 34.43
C GLY A 686 -46.88 -22.83 33.76
N HIS A 687 -46.35 -23.01 32.53
CA HIS A 687 -46.10 -24.23 31.75
C HIS A 687 -47.22 -24.90 30.90
N ALA A 688 -46.90 -24.97 29.58
CA ALA A 688 -46.75 -26.18 28.74
C ALA A 688 -47.71 -26.38 27.54
N ASP A 689 -47.05 -26.65 26.40
CA ASP A 689 -47.38 -27.52 25.27
C ASP A 689 -48.40 -27.16 24.17
N VAL A 690 -47.87 -27.21 22.94
CA VAL A 690 -48.48 -27.28 21.59
C VAL A 690 -48.82 -28.77 21.33
N PRO A 691 -49.92 -29.20 20.65
CA PRO A 691 -50.01 -29.05 19.18
C PRO A 691 -51.38 -29.07 18.43
N ASN A 692 -51.32 -28.46 17.24
CA ASN A 692 -52.01 -28.73 15.95
C ASN A 692 -53.55 -28.81 15.82
N GLY A 693 -54.07 -28.12 14.79
CA GLY A 693 -55.35 -28.47 14.14
C GLY A 693 -55.97 -27.39 13.24
N ASP A 694 -55.64 -27.43 11.95
CA ASP A 694 -56.45 -27.15 10.74
C ASP A 694 -57.35 -25.90 10.52
N ILE A 695 -56.93 -25.08 9.55
CA ILE A 695 -57.58 -24.75 8.25
C ILE A 695 -59.09 -24.44 8.22
N ASN A 696 -59.46 -23.14 8.12
CA ASN A 696 -60.27 -22.50 7.05
C ASN A 696 -60.93 -21.19 7.53
N GLY A 697 -60.69 -20.08 6.83
CA GLY A 697 -61.48 -18.84 7.00
C GLY A 697 -60.94 -17.69 6.15
N HIS A 698 -61.82 -17.09 5.34
CA HIS A 698 -61.59 -16.04 4.36
C HIS A 698 -60.83 -14.79 4.85
N PRO A 699 -60.16 -14.03 3.95
CA PRO A 699 -59.57 -12.75 4.32
C PRO A 699 -60.66 -11.70 4.44
N GLU A 700 -60.95 -11.27 5.67
CA GLU A 700 -61.64 -10.02 5.91
C GLU A 700 -60.71 -8.85 5.52
N LYS A 701 -61.27 -7.92 4.75
CA LYS A 701 -60.60 -6.70 4.32
C LYS A 701 -60.30 -5.84 5.55
N MET A 702 -59.04 -5.83 5.99
CA MET A 702 -58.54 -4.73 6.82
C MET A 702 -58.53 -3.47 5.97
N THR A 703 -59.38 -2.52 6.34
CA THR A 703 -59.33 -1.14 5.90
C THR A 703 -57.97 -0.56 6.24
N VAL A 704 -57.26 -0.08 5.22
CA VAL A 704 -56.06 0.73 5.38
C VAL A 704 -56.50 2.05 6.02
N GLU A 705 -56.22 2.25 7.30
CA GLU A 705 -56.17 3.58 7.88
C GLU A 705 -55.05 4.35 7.19
N THR A 706 -55.43 5.33 6.38
CA THR A 706 -54.51 6.29 5.79
C THR A 706 -53.85 7.09 6.90
N ALA A 707 -52.57 6.84 7.14
CA ALA A 707 -51.73 7.66 8.02
C ALA A 707 -51.82 9.14 7.59
N LYS A 708 -52.16 10.03 8.53
CA LYS A 708 -52.12 11.49 8.31
C LYS A 708 -50.68 11.90 7.94
N PRO A 709 -50.46 12.82 6.99
CA PRO A 709 -49.12 13.29 6.66
C PRO A 709 -48.56 14.10 7.82
N ALA A 710 -47.40 13.70 8.34
CA ALA A 710 -46.69 14.42 9.39
C ALA A 710 -46.21 15.80 8.88
N LEU A 711 -46.61 16.87 9.57
CA LEU A 711 -46.17 18.25 9.33
C LEU A 711 -44.71 18.40 9.78
N ARG A 712 -43.80 18.51 8.80
CA ARG A 712 -42.37 18.79 9.01
C ARG A 712 -42.06 20.21 8.57
N LEU A 713 -41.31 20.95 9.37
CA LEU A 713 -40.89 22.31 9.06
C LEU A 713 -39.36 22.41 9.10
N SER A 714 -38.76 23.06 8.09
CA SER A 714 -37.30 23.24 8.08
C SER A 714 -36.85 24.13 9.25
N PHE A 715 -35.70 23.85 9.85
CA PHE A 715 -35.20 24.66 10.98
C PHE A 715 -34.98 26.14 10.59
N SER A 716 -34.62 26.40 9.33
CA SER A 716 -34.49 27.77 8.80
C SER A 716 -35.82 28.51 8.73
N GLU A 717 -36.90 27.83 8.36
CA GLU A 717 -38.24 28.42 8.38
C GLU A 717 -38.73 28.56 9.82
N TYR A 718 -38.51 27.55 10.67
CA TYR A 718 -38.85 27.62 12.10
C TYR A 718 -38.22 28.85 12.76
N ARG A 719 -36.91 29.05 12.52
CA ARG A 719 -36.15 30.18 13.04
C ARG A 719 -36.62 31.52 12.48
N ARG A 720 -36.98 31.59 11.20
CA ARG A 720 -37.53 32.81 10.59
C ARG A 720 -38.85 33.20 11.27
N ILE A 721 -39.74 32.23 11.46
CA ILE A 721 -41.04 32.41 12.11
C ILE A 721 -40.84 32.82 13.57
N SER A 722 -39.97 32.13 14.31
CA SER A 722 -39.69 32.46 15.72
C SER A 722 -39.14 33.88 15.87
N ASN A 723 -38.22 34.29 14.99
CA ASN A 723 -37.62 35.63 15.05
C ASN A 723 -38.65 36.72 14.77
N LEU A 724 -39.53 36.54 13.78
CA LEU A 724 -40.61 37.49 13.48
C LEU A 724 -41.59 37.63 14.65
N LEU A 725 -42.01 36.51 15.24
CA LEU A 725 -42.91 36.51 16.39
C LEU A 725 -42.30 37.21 17.61
N VAL A 726 -41.02 36.95 17.90
CA VAL A 726 -40.33 37.59 19.05
C VAL A 726 -40.11 39.09 18.82
N LEU A 727 -39.75 39.50 17.60
CA LEU A 727 -39.60 40.93 17.26
C LEU A 727 -40.92 41.68 17.44
N HIS A 728 -42.02 41.11 16.95
CA HIS A 728 -43.34 41.73 17.06
C HIS A 728 -43.81 41.81 18.52
N LEU A 729 -43.60 40.76 19.32
CA LEU A 729 -43.95 40.78 20.74
C LEU A 729 -43.12 41.81 21.53
N ARG A 730 -41.82 41.96 21.23
CA ARG A 730 -40.98 43.01 21.85
C ARG A 730 -41.44 44.41 21.49
N GLN A 731 -41.80 44.64 20.23
CA GLN A 731 -42.32 45.94 19.81
C GLN A 731 -43.66 46.24 20.47
N ALA A 732 -44.55 45.25 20.60
CA ALA A 732 -45.81 45.39 21.31
C ALA A 732 -45.64 45.65 22.82
N GLU A 733 -44.64 45.02 23.45
CA GLU A 733 -44.23 45.32 24.84
C GLU A 733 -43.70 46.75 25.00
N GLU A 734 -42.94 47.27 24.02
CA GLU A 734 -42.43 48.66 24.05
C GLU A 734 -43.54 49.71 23.83
N GLU A 735 -44.59 49.36 23.10
CA GLU A 735 -45.72 50.24 22.77
C GLU A 735 -46.87 50.18 23.79
N ASP A 736 -46.74 49.36 24.86
CA ASP A 736 -47.78 49.11 25.90
C ASP A 736 -49.14 48.68 25.28
N ASP A 737 -49.14 47.94 24.17
CA ASP A 737 -50.37 47.50 23.50
C ASP A 737 -50.80 46.09 23.97
N ASP A 738 -51.56 46.05 25.07
CA ASP A 738 -52.13 44.84 25.66
C ASP A 738 -53.01 44.02 24.70
N SER A 739 -53.49 44.61 23.59
CA SER A 739 -54.34 43.90 22.63
C SER A 739 -53.55 42.93 21.74
N VAL A 740 -52.24 43.17 21.58
CA VAL A 740 -51.34 42.43 20.68
C VAL A 740 -50.68 41.23 21.38
N LEU A 741 -50.65 41.22 22.72
CA LEU A 741 -50.02 40.18 23.54
C LEU A 741 -50.82 38.86 23.64
N ARG A 742 -52.00 38.78 23.03
CA ARG A 742 -52.85 37.57 23.04
C ARG A 742 -52.44 36.58 21.96
N LYS A 743 -52.44 35.28 22.29
CA LYS A 743 -52.10 34.18 21.37
C LYS A 743 -52.88 34.25 20.05
N ASN A 744 -54.20 34.47 20.11
CA ASN A 744 -55.03 34.58 18.90
C ASN A 744 -54.73 35.84 18.08
N ALA A 745 -54.39 36.95 18.72
CA ALA A 745 -54.03 38.18 18.03
C ALA A 745 -52.69 38.03 17.28
N LEU A 746 -51.72 37.35 17.90
CA LEU A 746 -50.42 37.07 17.32
C LEU A 746 -50.52 36.13 16.09
N ILE A 747 -51.35 35.09 16.16
CA ILE A 747 -51.63 34.20 15.02
C ILE A 747 -52.24 34.97 13.85
N ASN A 748 -53.24 35.81 14.14
CA ASN A 748 -53.91 36.62 13.12
C ASN A 748 -52.98 37.66 12.49
N TRP A 749 -52.08 38.27 13.28
CA TRP A 749 -51.08 39.19 12.77
C TRP A 749 -50.13 38.50 11.79
N TYR A 750 -49.58 37.34 12.16
CA TYR A 750 -48.66 36.61 11.30
C TYR A 750 -49.35 36.15 10.00
N LEU A 751 -50.60 35.69 10.08
CA LEU A 751 -51.39 35.32 8.89
C LEU A 751 -51.62 36.52 7.95
N LYS A 752 -51.73 37.73 8.50
CA LYS A 752 -51.88 38.96 7.73
C LYS A 752 -50.58 39.41 7.07
N GLU A 753 -49.44 39.21 7.72
CA GLU A 753 -48.13 39.54 7.15
C GLU A 753 -47.80 38.64 5.94
N ILE A 754 -48.25 37.38 5.98
CA ILE A 754 -48.03 36.37 4.94
C ILE A 754 -49.19 36.30 3.93
N GLU A 755 -50.19 37.20 4.02
CA GLU A 755 -51.33 37.24 3.11
C GLU A 755 -50.92 37.28 1.63
N ALA A 756 -49.77 37.89 1.30
CA ALA A 756 -49.22 37.94 -0.05
C ALA A 756 -48.66 36.61 -0.59
N GLU A 757 -48.43 35.61 0.27
CA GLU A 757 -47.91 34.28 -0.11
C GLU A 757 -49.00 33.18 -0.09
N ILE A 758 -50.25 33.52 0.27
CA ILE A 758 -51.35 32.56 0.41
C ILE A 758 -52.26 32.67 -0.82
N ASP A 759 -52.21 31.66 -1.69
CA ASP A 759 -53.03 31.61 -2.90
C ASP A 759 -54.32 30.79 -2.72
N SER A 760 -54.40 29.94 -1.68
CA SER A 760 -55.54 29.02 -1.45
C SER A 760 -56.05 28.96 0.00
N GLU A 761 -57.34 28.63 0.16
CA GLU A 761 -57.99 28.45 1.47
C GLU A 761 -57.41 27.26 2.25
N GLU A 762 -56.99 26.19 1.55
CA GLU A 762 -56.34 25.03 2.17
C GLU A 762 -54.95 25.37 2.74
N GLU A 763 -54.18 26.21 2.04
CA GLU A 763 -52.87 26.69 2.52
C GLU A 763 -53.01 27.59 3.75
N LEU A 764 -54.05 28.43 3.81
CA LEU A 764 -54.34 29.26 4.98
C LEU A 764 -54.58 28.41 6.23
N ILE A 765 -55.38 27.34 6.10
CA ILE A 765 -55.67 26.41 7.21
C ILE A 765 -54.40 25.66 7.64
N ASN A 766 -53.57 25.23 6.68
CA ASN A 766 -52.31 24.55 6.99
C ASN A 766 -51.30 25.48 7.67
N LYS A 767 -51.15 26.71 7.19
CA LYS A 767 -50.25 27.71 7.79
C LYS A 767 -50.71 28.10 9.19
N LYS A 768 -52.02 28.24 9.43
CA LYS A 768 -52.58 28.47 10.77
C LYS A 768 -52.18 27.35 11.75
N LYS A 769 -52.36 26.08 11.36
CA LYS A 769 -51.95 24.93 12.17
C LYS A 769 -50.46 24.90 12.45
N ILE A 770 -49.63 25.24 11.47
CA ILE A 770 -48.18 25.32 11.62
C ILE A 770 -47.82 26.35 12.70
N ILE A 771 -48.39 27.55 12.65
CA ILE A 771 -48.08 28.63 13.61
C ILE A 771 -48.54 28.25 15.01
N GLU A 772 -49.74 27.66 15.16
CA GLU A 772 -50.23 27.19 16.45
C GLU A 772 -49.27 26.18 17.10
N LYS A 773 -48.76 25.22 16.31
CA LYS A 773 -47.76 24.25 16.77
C LYS A 773 -46.40 24.89 17.06
N VAL A 774 -45.99 25.88 16.28
CA VAL A 774 -44.74 26.64 16.51
C VAL A 774 -44.82 27.44 17.82
N ILE A 775 -45.93 28.14 18.09
CA ILE A 775 -46.14 28.88 19.34
C ILE A 775 -46.15 27.92 20.53
N HIS A 776 -46.84 26.78 20.42
CA HIS A 776 -46.85 25.76 21.48
C HIS A 776 -45.43 25.31 21.85
N ARG A 777 -44.58 25.05 20.83
CA ARG A 777 -43.19 24.67 21.04
C ARG A 777 -42.34 25.77 21.68
N LEU A 778 -42.54 27.02 21.26
CA LEU A 778 -41.83 28.19 21.81
C LEU A 778 -42.15 28.43 23.29
N VAL A 779 -43.35 28.05 23.74
CA VAL A 779 -43.79 28.14 25.14
C VAL A 779 -43.26 26.98 25.98
N HIS A 780 -43.53 25.74 25.55
CA HIS A 780 -43.34 24.56 26.40
C HIS A 780 -41.94 23.95 26.36
N TYR A 781 -41.20 24.07 25.25
CA TYR A 781 -39.91 23.39 25.07
C TYR A 781 -38.73 24.35 25.00
N ASP A 782 -38.82 25.36 24.13
CA ASP A 782 -37.72 26.31 23.96
C ASP A 782 -37.71 27.41 25.03
N HIS A 783 -38.80 27.53 25.81
CA HIS A 783 -39.00 28.51 26.89
C HIS A 783 -38.68 29.95 26.48
N ILE A 784 -38.89 30.27 25.20
CA ILE A 784 -38.68 31.60 24.62
C ILE A 784 -39.87 32.49 24.93
N LEU A 785 -41.08 31.92 24.96
CA LEU A 785 -42.33 32.60 25.32
C LEU A 785 -42.85 32.08 26.65
N ILE A 786 -43.43 32.97 27.47
CA ILE A 786 -44.04 32.63 28.75
C ILE A 786 -45.53 32.93 28.64
N GLU A 787 -46.37 31.94 28.93
CA GLU A 787 -47.81 32.13 29.08
C GLU A 787 -48.13 32.68 30.47
N LEU A 788 -48.66 33.91 30.52
CA LEU A 788 -49.21 34.50 31.73
C LEU A 788 -50.70 34.16 31.81
N THR A 789 -51.04 33.19 32.66
CA THR A 789 -52.43 33.00 33.09
C THR A 789 -52.76 34.01 34.19
N GLN A 790 -53.96 34.60 34.19
CA GLN A 790 -54.42 35.47 35.28
C GLN A 790 -54.67 34.63 36.55
N SER A 791 -53.63 34.17 37.22
CA SER A 791 -53.72 33.57 38.55
C SER A 791 -53.19 34.53 39.61
N GLY A 792 -54.03 35.51 39.97
CA GLY A 792 -53.84 36.34 41.16
C GLY A 792 -54.83 35.93 42.26
N LEU A 793 -54.31 35.31 43.32
CA LEU A 793 -54.83 35.31 44.71
C LEU A 793 -56.35 35.47 44.91
N LYS A 794 -57.08 34.36 45.10
CA LYS A 794 -58.25 34.25 46.01
C LYS A 794 -58.65 32.80 46.26
N GLY A 795 -58.93 32.48 47.52
CA GLY A 795 -59.19 31.12 48.00
C GLY A 795 -60.64 30.65 47.85
N SER A 796 -60.76 29.33 48.04
CA SER A 796 -61.94 28.50 48.35
C SER A 796 -63.14 28.49 47.37
N SER A 797 -63.37 27.27 46.89
CA SER A 797 -64.63 26.56 46.60
C SER A 797 -65.39 26.79 45.29
N GLU A 798 -65.67 25.61 44.69
CA GLU A 798 -66.73 25.21 43.75
C GLU A 798 -66.41 25.19 42.24
N GLU A 799 -66.49 23.97 41.71
CA GLU A 799 -66.42 23.56 40.31
C GLU A 799 -67.55 24.21 39.49
N SER A 800 -67.21 24.69 38.30
CA SER A 800 -68.15 24.70 37.18
C SER A 800 -67.39 24.43 35.88
N GLU A 801 -67.66 23.27 35.30
CA GLU A 801 -67.29 22.90 33.94
C GLU A 801 -67.90 23.88 32.93
N GLY A 802 -67.05 24.45 32.10
CA GLY A 802 -67.43 25.34 31.00
C GLY A 802 -66.19 25.68 30.19
N SER A 803 -65.95 24.90 29.14
CA SER A 803 -64.91 25.11 28.14
C SER A 803 -65.07 26.47 27.46
N ALA A 804 -64.31 27.44 27.96
CA ALA A 804 -63.90 28.62 27.19
C ALA A 804 -62.38 28.53 27.05
N GLU A 805 -61.90 28.38 25.81
CA GLU A 805 -60.48 28.52 25.47
C GLU A 805 -59.94 29.80 26.12
N ALA A 806 -59.16 29.66 27.18
CA ALA A 806 -58.43 30.79 27.73
C ALA A 806 -57.42 31.21 26.66
N ASP A 807 -57.52 32.43 26.15
CA ASP A 807 -56.55 33.05 25.23
C ASP A 807 -55.43 33.64 26.10
N PRO A 808 -54.30 32.94 26.30
CA PRO A 808 -53.28 33.36 27.26
C PRO A 808 -52.48 34.55 26.72
N PHE A 809 -51.94 35.35 27.65
CA PHE A 809 -50.98 36.40 27.33
C PHE A 809 -49.60 35.78 27.12
N LEU A 810 -48.95 36.09 25.99
CA LEU A 810 -47.60 35.63 25.66
C LEU A 810 -46.61 36.78 25.88
N VAL A 811 -45.58 36.53 26.70
CA VAL A 811 -44.50 37.49 26.98
C VAL A 811 -43.17 36.86 26.61
N VAL A 812 -42.23 37.66 26.07
CA VAL A 812 -40.91 37.16 25.69
C VAL A 812 -40.05 36.96 26.95
N ASN A 813 -39.34 35.84 27.05
CA ASN A 813 -38.43 35.57 28.16
C ASN A 813 -37.32 36.65 28.23
N PRO A 814 -37.12 37.34 29.38
CA PRO A 814 -36.14 38.41 29.53
C PRO A 814 -34.69 37.99 29.23
N ASN A 815 -34.37 36.70 29.33
CA ASN A 815 -33.03 36.17 29.06
C ASN A 815 -32.77 35.83 27.59
N TYR A 816 -33.78 35.91 26.72
CA TYR A 816 -33.61 35.64 25.30
C TYR A 816 -32.94 36.85 24.63
N THR A 817 -31.94 36.62 23.77
CA THR A 817 -31.30 37.69 22.98
C THR A 817 -31.48 37.38 21.50
N LEU A 818 -31.91 38.37 20.73
CA LEU A 818 -32.03 38.26 19.28
C LEU A 818 -30.62 38.23 18.68
N GLU A 819 -30.33 37.22 17.87
CA GLU A 819 -29.15 37.20 17.00
C GLU A 819 -29.52 37.84 15.65
N ASP A 820 -28.64 38.71 15.13
CA ASP A 820 -28.78 39.40 13.83
C ASP A 820 -28.87 38.44 12.62
#